data_AF-A0A9P1G1U1-F1
#
_entry.id   AF-A0A9P1G1U1-F1
#
_cell.length_a   1.000
_cell.length_b   1.000
_cell.length_c   1.000
_cell.angle_alpha   90.00
_cell.angle_beta   90.00
_cell.angle_gamma   90.00
#
_symmetry.space_group_name_H-M   'P 1'
#
loop_
_entity.id
_entity.type
_entity.pdbx_description
1 polymer ?
#
loop_
_entity_poly.entity_id
_entity_poly.type
_entity_poly.pdbx_seq_one_letter_code
_entity_poly.pdbx_strand_id
1 'polypeptide(L)'
;MDSLMLSTKFDMDQTRMRVAISANSCAANASCSTLRTANSPGSVDVDVNISAMTCPLNVTLVIALRPAEDIDMTGNASTYTVSLMIFTIKDRLKHLLWQISELKARIATGQEVDSQDVAENVKKLAEASRSRDELLRRAQRARECRATGSHERFTFLAVGVTGTGKSELCRWMTGNETACPSSDSLGSHTEEVQQVPAHAFADACQPLIEWIDTPGRGDTRGKNHDAKLWNNTMTQLKDANTKATRIHRIVWVINAAWKRATDVRELMLKELRMSFGVDLYKNLAIVLNFLPRTANKTAYSEIKQRHKERFVEWIMQREDVMFQWHPDLRKGVEDEVNNIDIYGININPKYLMEKPSDVPISTPYLNLFYPFSDAGVDDLTALLTSTVNQTRGGHSLLLDNPHPRVGPGQANNVSLALTCGPWQRHGPWQGKFDYWKPSKRGDKYWEPGAALITFEAHGKYFSDGDKALLLPESASCGDRSAERWPDRWRTKVLSTKPHLPGNQSTTFQSEFQGTQVCFCEASGCNESWRFGQKLPFQLPEDDCNPLTTYSVDRTNPKKVANPWNLVLVGKRVFGVPREPGLPMFEYSMEGRMTDYKEYIFEEEHQKHWFQAVVSNNTLYLLAKEGKFFLSVDINQHTPMPGKLVDTHTGLTSDGWHFFGMAVVGSSIYLVPGRESNVRILDLVTGTFRLSLPLEGLRYDKQSSNKFGFPCVSQNKIFAPPWEVEAFFVMNVLDESVPVQIKHVAFERRMAICAWSEFVEFGGFLYASPYNEKTILRVDPGDLTWVKLQVGLSQPPRWSGPAVLGKRIFFAPTEDLDMVPVLETDTQKLKYLVAESLELPQNFKNQFSAAQRTVVAVDNTLQFSPGLNANAIMVVNVSAGFED
;
A
#
# COMPACT_ATOMS: atom_id res chain seq x y z
N MET A 1 44.10 23.03 -36.36
CA MET A 1 45.27 23.79 -36.86
C MET A 1 46.31 22.74 -37.16
N ASP A 2 46.57 22.51 -38.44
CA ASP A 2 47.26 21.29 -38.88
C ASP A 2 48.72 21.58 -39.27
N SER A 3 49.08 22.86 -39.41
CA SER A 3 50.43 23.33 -39.72
C SER A 3 50.83 24.60 -38.95
N LEU A 4 52.14 24.76 -38.74
CA LEU A 4 52.80 25.94 -38.18
C LEU A 4 53.76 26.50 -39.23
N MET A 5 53.63 27.77 -39.58
CA MET A 5 54.53 28.44 -40.52
C MET A 5 55.58 29.27 -39.78
N LEU A 6 56.85 28.98 -40.00
CA LEU A 6 57.98 29.74 -39.47
C LEU A 6 58.55 30.63 -40.59
N SER A 7 58.40 31.94 -40.46
CA SER A 7 58.92 32.92 -41.41
C SER A 7 60.15 33.63 -40.84
N THR A 8 61.30 33.49 -41.48
CA THR A 8 62.54 34.23 -41.15
C THR A 8 62.80 35.26 -42.24
N LYS A 9 62.96 36.53 -41.87
CA LYS A 9 63.34 37.61 -42.79
C LYS A 9 64.80 37.98 -42.60
N PHE A 10 65.52 38.20 -43.69
CA PHE A 10 66.91 38.66 -43.67
C PHE A 10 67.17 39.59 -44.84
N ASP A 11 68.00 40.59 -44.61
CA ASP A 11 68.46 41.53 -45.62
C ASP A 11 69.90 41.20 -45.98
N MET A 12 70.19 41.06 -47.26
CA MET A 12 71.52 40.71 -47.74
C MET A 12 71.73 41.16 -49.18
N ASP A 13 72.99 41.45 -49.51
CA ASP A 13 73.42 41.73 -50.87
C ASP A 13 73.45 40.44 -51.71
N GLN A 14 72.33 40.15 -52.38
CA GLN A 14 72.15 38.98 -53.24
C GLN A 14 73.04 39.01 -54.49
N THR A 15 73.67 40.15 -54.81
CA THR A 15 74.60 40.24 -55.95
C THR A 15 75.96 39.62 -55.63
N ARG A 16 76.34 39.60 -54.34
CA ARG A 16 77.65 39.10 -53.88
C ARG A 16 77.56 37.80 -53.10
N MET A 17 76.39 37.46 -52.57
CA MET A 17 76.18 36.30 -51.71
C MET A 17 74.98 35.46 -52.19
N ARG A 18 75.16 34.15 -52.22
CA ARG A 18 74.10 33.13 -52.39
C ARG A 18 73.72 32.56 -51.03
N VAL A 19 72.45 32.19 -50.89
CA VAL A 19 71.94 31.54 -49.68
C VAL A 19 71.68 30.07 -49.94
N ALA A 20 72.28 29.22 -49.13
CA ALA A 20 71.89 27.81 -49.03
C ALA A 20 71.05 27.63 -47.76
N ILE A 21 69.81 27.19 -47.93
CA ILE A 21 68.88 26.94 -46.83
C ILE A 21 68.67 25.44 -46.68
N SER A 22 68.73 24.95 -45.44
CA SER A 22 68.19 23.65 -45.08
C SER A 22 67.33 23.78 -43.83
N ALA A 23 66.17 23.14 -43.83
CA ALA A 23 65.30 23.06 -42.66
C ALA A 23 65.04 21.60 -42.33
N ASN A 24 65.22 21.23 -41.06
CA ASN A 24 65.00 19.88 -40.57
C ASN A 24 64.11 19.91 -39.34
N SER A 25 63.15 18.99 -39.24
CA SER A 25 62.43 18.69 -37.99
C SER A 25 62.94 17.38 -37.42
N CYS A 26 63.43 17.41 -36.19
CA CYS A 26 63.87 16.23 -35.46
C CYS A 26 62.94 16.02 -34.26
N ALA A 27 62.33 14.84 -34.14
CA ALA A 27 61.69 14.44 -32.88
C ALA A 27 62.78 13.93 -31.91
N ALA A 28 62.57 14.09 -30.60
CA ALA A 28 63.57 13.78 -29.57
C ALA A 28 64.23 12.37 -29.69
N ASN A 29 63.53 11.39 -30.27
CA ASN A 29 63.98 10.00 -30.41
C ASN A 29 63.84 9.44 -31.85
N ALA A 30 63.70 10.29 -32.88
CA ALA A 30 63.49 9.82 -34.27
C ALA A 30 64.46 10.45 -35.26
N SER A 31 64.52 9.87 -36.47
CA SER A 31 65.24 10.46 -37.60
C SER A 31 64.69 11.84 -37.95
N CYS A 32 65.58 12.77 -38.28
CA CYS A 32 65.20 14.09 -38.74
C CYS A 32 64.59 14.00 -40.15
N SER A 33 63.48 14.67 -40.38
CA SER A 33 62.90 14.85 -41.70
C SER A 33 63.21 16.25 -42.23
N THR A 34 63.66 16.35 -43.48
CA THR A 34 63.81 17.63 -44.16
C THR A 34 62.45 18.26 -44.40
N LEU A 35 62.30 19.52 -44.03
CA LEU A 35 61.09 20.31 -44.17
C LEU A 35 61.07 21.03 -45.51
N ARG A 36 59.87 21.28 -46.04
CA ARG A 36 59.71 22.12 -47.23
C ARG A 36 59.97 23.58 -46.85
N THR A 37 60.85 24.23 -47.60
CA THR A 37 61.16 25.65 -47.47
C THR A 37 60.68 26.39 -48.71
N ALA A 38 59.89 27.45 -48.53
CA ALA A 38 59.55 28.40 -49.58
C ALA A 38 60.46 29.62 -49.44
N ASN A 39 61.26 29.88 -50.45
CA ASN A 39 62.22 30.99 -50.45
C ASN A 39 61.65 32.15 -51.27
N SER A 40 61.52 33.31 -50.63
CA SER A 40 61.21 34.58 -51.29
C SER A 40 62.39 35.53 -51.15
N PRO A 41 62.54 36.56 -52.00
CA PRO A 41 63.59 37.56 -51.83
C PRO A 41 63.54 38.18 -50.43
N GLY A 42 64.56 37.93 -49.62
CA GLY A 42 64.67 38.43 -48.24
C GLY A 42 63.85 37.68 -47.19
N SER A 43 63.24 36.53 -47.51
CA SER A 43 62.56 35.70 -46.51
C SER A 43 62.54 34.20 -46.82
N VAL A 44 62.47 33.39 -45.77
CA VAL A 44 62.34 31.94 -45.85
C VAL A 44 61.17 31.53 -44.96
N ASP A 45 60.22 30.84 -45.57
CA ASP A 45 59.08 30.25 -44.89
C ASP A 45 59.26 28.74 -44.79
N VAL A 46 59.14 28.21 -43.58
CA VAL A 46 59.21 26.78 -43.29
C VAL A 46 57.83 26.33 -42.82
N ASP A 47 57.21 25.42 -43.56
CA ASP A 47 55.93 24.83 -43.18
C ASP A 47 56.17 23.56 -42.35
N VAL A 48 55.69 23.56 -41.11
CA VAL A 48 55.83 22.46 -40.16
C VAL A 48 54.46 21.84 -39.92
N ASN A 49 54.26 20.62 -40.40
CA ASN A 49 53.05 19.85 -40.08
C ASN A 49 53.08 19.43 -38.61
N ILE A 50 52.15 19.96 -37.81
CA ILE A 50 52.03 19.69 -36.37
C ILE A 50 50.80 18.82 -36.03
N SER A 51 49.97 18.47 -37.02
CA SER A 51 48.71 17.73 -36.82
C SER A 51 48.88 16.37 -36.12
N ALA A 52 49.99 15.67 -36.37
CA ALA A 52 50.28 14.34 -35.86
C ALA A 52 51.35 14.33 -34.74
N MET A 53 51.67 15.49 -34.15
CA MET A 53 52.77 15.62 -33.22
C MET A 53 52.47 14.89 -31.89
N THR A 54 53.18 13.79 -31.62
CA THR A 54 53.09 13.00 -30.38
C THR A 54 54.24 13.26 -29.40
N CYS A 55 55.30 13.94 -29.85
CA CYS A 55 56.50 14.30 -29.09
C CYS A 55 56.97 15.71 -29.47
N PRO A 56 57.78 16.40 -28.63
CA PRO A 56 58.38 17.67 -29.00
C PRO A 56 59.19 17.58 -30.31
N LEU A 57 59.02 18.57 -31.19
CA LEU A 57 59.74 18.72 -32.45
C LEU A 57 60.78 19.84 -32.31
N ASN A 58 62.03 19.53 -32.63
CA ASN A 58 63.06 20.53 -32.80
C ASN A 58 63.19 20.85 -34.29
N VAL A 59 62.76 22.05 -34.68
CA VAL A 59 62.86 22.56 -36.04
C VAL A 59 64.11 23.41 -36.14
N THR A 60 65.08 22.96 -36.91
CA THR A 60 66.34 23.68 -37.14
C THR A 60 66.36 24.19 -38.56
N LEU A 61 66.44 25.50 -38.72
CA LEU A 61 66.66 26.21 -39.98
C LEU A 61 68.12 26.65 -40.03
N VAL A 62 68.86 26.13 -40.99
CA VAL A 62 70.27 26.48 -41.26
C VAL A 62 70.32 27.34 -42.51
N ILE A 63 70.83 28.55 -42.37
CA ILE A 63 71.05 29.53 -43.44
C ILE A 63 72.55 29.67 -43.61
N ALA A 64 73.11 29.06 -44.63
CA ALA A 64 74.52 29.17 -45.00
C ALA A 64 74.69 30.23 -46.08
N LEU A 65 75.41 31.29 -45.77
CA LEU A 65 75.77 32.33 -46.73
C LEU A 65 77.05 31.92 -47.45
N ARG A 66 77.02 31.93 -48.79
CA ARG A 66 78.15 31.61 -49.65
C ARG A 66 78.40 32.76 -50.61
N PRO A 67 79.64 33.00 -51.06
CA PRO A 67 79.90 33.94 -52.16
C PRO A 67 79.12 33.55 -53.43
N ALA A 68 78.76 34.53 -54.25
CA ALA A 68 78.01 34.30 -55.49
C ALA A 68 78.86 33.74 -56.65
N GLU A 69 80.19 33.89 -56.56
CA GLU A 69 81.16 33.29 -57.47
C GLU A 69 81.74 32.01 -56.85
N ASP A 70 82.04 31.00 -57.68
CA ASP A 70 82.68 29.74 -57.27
C ASP A 70 84.17 29.97 -56.94
N ILE A 71 84.43 30.87 -56.00
CA ILE A 71 85.75 31.06 -55.42
C ILE A 71 85.90 29.99 -54.34
N ASP A 72 86.92 29.14 -54.49
CA ASP A 72 87.28 28.07 -53.56
C ASP A 72 87.76 28.68 -52.22
N MET A 73 86.81 29.20 -51.43
CA MET A 73 87.02 29.66 -50.07
C MET A 73 86.55 28.58 -49.11
N THR A 74 87.34 27.49 -49.04
CA THR A 74 87.24 26.48 -47.98
C THR A 74 87.59 27.12 -46.62
N GLY A 75 86.66 27.88 -46.04
CA GLY A 75 86.82 28.47 -44.70
C GLY A 75 85.90 29.65 -44.33
N ASN A 76 85.29 30.36 -45.28
CA ASN A 76 84.57 31.62 -45.02
C ASN A 76 83.04 31.54 -45.22
N ALA A 77 82.42 30.39 -44.92
CA ALA A 77 80.96 30.28 -44.93
C ALA A 77 80.38 30.67 -43.57
N SER A 78 79.70 31.82 -43.48
CA SER A 78 78.92 32.17 -42.29
C SER A 78 77.62 31.37 -42.28
N THR A 79 77.44 30.54 -41.26
CA THR A 79 76.23 29.73 -41.07
C THR A 79 75.44 30.25 -39.90
N TYR A 80 74.18 30.57 -40.13
CA TYR A 80 73.22 30.97 -39.09
C TYR A 80 72.26 29.82 -38.85
N THR A 81 72.04 29.49 -37.58
CA THR A 81 71.14 28.41 -37.17
C THR A 81 70.03 28.98 -36.30
N VAL A 82 68.79 28.84 -36.76
CA VAL A 82 67.58 29.15 -35.99
C VAL A 82 66.96 27.84 -35.54
N SER A 83 66.90 27.63 -34.22
CA SER A 83 66.29 26.43 -33.63
C SER A 83 65.00 26.80 -32.91
N LEU A 84 63.89 26.20 -33.35
CA LEU A 84 62.57 26.34 -32.76
C LEU A 84 62.16 25.01 -32.13
N MET A 85 61.91 25.01 -30.83
CA MET A 85 61.37 23.85 -30.14
C MET A 85 59.84 23.97 -30.04
N ILE A 86 59.13 23.11 -30.77
CA ILE A 86 57.67 23.01 -30.74
C ILE A 86 57.31 21.89 -29.76
N PHE A 87 56.44 22.21 -28.81
CA PHE A 87 55.96 21.24 -27.82
C PHE A 87 54.46 21.41 -27.62
N THR A 88 53.80 20.34 -27.22
CA THR A 88 52.43 20.46 -26.71
C THR A 88 52.46 21.13 -25.34
N ILE A 89 51.36 21.80 -24.96
CA ILE A 89 51.22 22.36 -23.60
C ILE A 89 51.48 21.28 -22.55
N LYS A 90 50.94 20.06 -22.77
CA LYS A 90 51.14 18.89 -21.91
C LYS A 90 52.61 18.53 -21.74
N ASP A 91 53.39 18.45 -22.83
CA ASP A 91 54.79 18.04 -22.76
C ASP A 91 55.67 19.09 -22.07
N ARG A 92 55.41 20.38 -22.33
CA ARG A 92 56.11 21.44 -21.62
C ARG A 92 55.76 21.51 -20.14
N LEU A 93 54.50 21.28 -19.78
CA LEU A 93 54.09 21.16 -18.38
C LEU A 93 54.77 19.97 -17.70
N LYS A 94 54.91 18.81 -18.35
CA LYS A 94 55.69 17.68 -17.81
C LYS A 94 57.16 18.03 -17.60
N HIS A 95 57.77 18.73 -18.55
CA HIS A 95 59.15 19.20 -18.41
C HIS A 95 59.30 20.17 -17.22
N LEU A 96 58.41 21.16 -17.13
CA LEU A 96 58.38 22.10 -16.01
C LEU A 96 58.12 21.42 -14.67
N LEU A 97 57.30 20.36 -14.64
CA LEU A 97 57.08 19.56 -13.44
C LEU A 97 58.38 18.94 -12.93
N TRP A 98 59.15 18.32 -13.83
CA TRP A 98 60.45 17.76 -13.50
C TRP A 98 61.43 18.84 -13.01
N GLN A 99 61.55 19.95 -13.75
CA GLN A 99 62.42 21.07 -13.39
C GLN A 99 62.06 21.69 -12.02
N ILE A 100 60.78 21.94 -11.76
CA ILE A 100 60.30 22.49 -10.48
C ILE A 100 60.62 21.53 -9.34
N SER A 101 60.40 20.22 -9.55
CA SER A 101 60.68 19.20 -8.54
C SER A 101 62.17 19.12 -8.21
N GLU A 102 63.02 19.12 -9.22
CA GLU A 102 64.48 19.13 -9.07
C GLU A 102 64.96 20.39 -8.34
N LEU A 103 64.49 21.57 -8.75
CA LEU A 103 64.87 22.84 -8.13
C LEU A 103 64.43 22.90 -6.66
N LYS A 104 63.21 22.44 -6.33
CA LYS A 104 62.74 22.34 -4.95
C LYS A 104 63.62 21.40 -4.12
N ALA A 105 64.00 20.24 -4.67
CA ALA A 105 64.89 19.29 -3.99
C ALA A 105 66.27 19.91 -3.71
N ARG A 106 66.87 20.57 -4.72
CA ARG A 106 68.17 21.26 -4.57
C ARG A 106 68.13 22.38 -3.53
N ILE A 107 67.05 23.17 -3.50
CA ILE A 107 66.86 24.22 -2.50
C ILE A 107 66.76 23.62 -1.09
N ALA A 108 66.00 22.53 -0.93
CA ALA A 108 65.85 21.86 0.37
C ALA A 108 67.17 21.25 0.88
N THR A 109 67.98 20.65 0.01
CA THR A 109 69.29 20.09 0.38
C THR A 109 70.39 21.14 0.50
N GLY A 110 70.27 22.27 -0.22
CA GLY A 110 71.28 23.31 -0.30
C GLY A 110 71.30 24.29 0.88
N GLN A 111 70.34 24.19 1.81
CA GLN A 111 70.26 25.06 3.00
C GLN A 111 71.49 24.98 3.92
N GLU A 112 72.37 23.98 3.76
CA GLU A 112 73.55 23.79 4.62
C GLU A 112 74.91 24.16 3.99
N VAL A 113 75.02 24.42 2.67
CA VAL A 113 76.35 24.39 2.01
C VAL A 113 76.73 25.62 1.16
N ASP A 114 75.80 26.39 0.55
CA ASP A 114 76.15 27.65 -0.13
C ASP A 114 74.93 28.59 -0.35
N SER A 115 75.02 29.84 0.10
CA SER A 115 73.94 30.83 0.00
C SER A 115 73.70 31.39 -1.40
N GLN A 116 74.72 31.43 -2.28
CA GLN A 116 74.58 31.96 -3.64
C GLN A 116 73.85 30.99 -4.57
N ASP A 117 74.20 29.70 -4.50
CA ASP A 117 73.53 28.65 -5.28
C ASP A 117 72.06 28.50 -4.90
N VAL A 118 71.73 28.65 -3.61
CA VAL A 118 70.32 28.65 -3.15
C VAL A 118 69.56 29.84 -3.75
N ALA A 119 70.14 31.04 -3.75
CA ALA A 119 69.50 32.23 -4.32
C ALA A 119 69.26 32.09 -5.84
N GLU A 120 70.21 31.54 -6.58
CA GLU A 120 70.05 31.28 -8.02
C GLU A 120 68.96 30.22 -8.28
N ASN A 121 68.96 29.13 -7.52
CA ASN A 121 67.93 28.08 -7.65
C ASN A 121 66.53 28.60 -7.30
N VAL A 122 66.39 29.47 -6.30
CA VAL A 122 65.11 30.14 -5.96
C VAL A 122 64.63 31.00 -7.14
N LYS A 123 65.53 31.75 -7.79
CA LYS A 123 65.19 32.54 -8.97
C LYS A 123 64.72 31.65 -10.13
N LYS A 124 65.45 30.57 -10.44
CA LYS A 124 65.07 29.58 -11.46
C LYS A 124 63.73 28.92 -11.15
N LEU A 125 63.45 28.62 -9.87
CA LEU A 125 62.18 28.05 -9.44
C LEU A 125 61.02 29.02 -9.66
N ALA A 126 61.21 30.31 -9.38
CA ALA A 126 60.22 31.34 -9.62
C ALA A 126 59.91 31.52 -11.12
N GLU A 127 60.94 31.49 -11.97
CA GLU A 127 60.80 31.57 -13.44
C GLU A 127 60.08 30.34 -14.02
N ALA A 128 60.45 29.14 -13.55
CA ALA A 128 59.79 27.90 -13.95
C ALA A 128 58.32 27.86 -13.49
N SER A 129 58.03 28.31 -12.26
CA SER A 129 56.67 28.39 -11.72
C SER A 129 55.81 29.38 -12.49
N ARG A 130 56.35 30.57 -12.83
CA ARG A 130 55.65 31.54 -13.68
C ARG A 130 55.34 30.97 -15.07
N SER A 131 56.29 30.25 -15.67
CA SER A 131 56.11 29.59 -16.97
C SER A 131 55.03 28.50 -16.91
N ARG A 132 54.99 27.73 -15.82
CA ARG A 132 53.93 26.75 -15.56
C ARG A 132 52.57 27.44 -15.50
N ASP A 133 52.44 28.50 -14.70
CA ASP A 133 51.15 29.17 -14.48
C ASP A 133 50.60 29.78 -15.77
N GLU A 134 51.46 30.39 -16.59
CA GLU A 134 51.06 30.91 -17.90
C GLU A 134 50.56 29.80 -18.84
N LEU A 135 51.21 28.64 -18.84
CA LEU A 135 50.76 27.49 -19.64
C LEU A 135 49.47 26.89 -19.12
N LEU A 136 49.26 26.85 -17.80
CA LEU A 136 47.99 26.42 -17.19
C LEU A 136 46.85 27.37 -17.58
N ARG A 137 47.06 28.70 -17.55
CA ARG A 137 46.09 29.69 -18.03
C ARG A 137 45.77 29.51 -19.51
N ARG A 138 46.77 29.22 -20.34
CA ARG A 138 46.56 28.91 -21.76
C ARG A 138 45.77 27.63 -21.95
N ALA A 139 46.08 26.58 -21.18
CA ALA A 139 45.33 25.33 -21.20
C ALA A 139 43.86 25.55 -20.81
N GLN A 140 43.60 26.37 -19.79
CA GLN A 140 42.24 26.72 -19.36
C GLN A 140 41.50 27.53 -20.42
N ARG A 141 42.14 28.54 -21.04
CA ARG A 141 41.53 29.34 -22.12
C ARG A 141 41.26 28.53 -23.40
N ALA A 142 42.13 27.57 -23.70
CA ALA A 142 41.98 26.69 -24.85
C ALA A 142 40.92 25.59 -24.64
N ARG A 143 40.45 25.40 -23.40
CA ARG A 143 39.40 24.44 -23.09
C ARG A 143 38.09 24.95 -23.67
N GLU A 144 37.55 24.22 -24.64
CA GLU A 144 36.19 24.44 -25.10
C GLU A 144 35.23 24.09 -23.96
N CYS A 145 34.68 25.12 -23.34
CA CYS A 145 33.60 24.97 -22.39
C CYS A 145 32.37 24.61 -23.20
N ARG A 146 32.19 23.30 -23.45
CA ARG A 146 30.89 22.80 -23.89
C ARG A 146 29.93 23.28 -22.83
N ALA A 147 29.11 24.27 -23.15
CA ALA A 147 28.01 24.67 -22.31
C ALA A 147 27.27 23.38 -22.00
N THR A 148 27.43 22.86 -20.79
CA THR A 148 26.58 21.79 -20.30
C THR A 148 25.22 22.46 -20.27
N GLY A 149 24.45 22.30 -21.35
CA GLY A 149 23.21 23.04 -21.59
C GLY A 149 22.10 22.75 -20.59
N SER A 150 22.41 22.10 -19.47
CA SER A 150 21.48 21.95 -18.38
C SER A 150 21.84 22.96 -17.29
N HIS A 151 20.86 23.80 -16.94
CA HIS A 151 20.78 24.50 -15.65
C HIS A 151 20.65 23.51 -14.46
N GLU A 152 21.11 22.27 -14.64
CA GLU A 152 20.96 21.18 -13.70
C GLU A 152 21.99 21.35 -12.60
N ARG A 153 21.47 21.41 -11.38
CA ARG A 153 22.24 21.62 -10.17
C ARG A 153 22.43 20.28 -9.48
N PHE A 154 23.67 19.89 -9.22
CA PHE A 154 24.00 18.64 -8.54
C PHE A 154 24.23 18.88 -7.05
N THR A 155 23.42 18.27 -6.21
CA THR A 155 23.50 18.42 -4.74
C THR A 155 24.35 17.32 -4.11
N PHE A 156 25.37 17.73 -3.35
CA PHE A 156 26.27 16.88 -2.60
C PHE A 156 26.04 17.06 -1.10
N LEU A 157 25.80 15.97 -0.37
CA LEU A 157 25.68 15.97 1.09
C LEU A 157 26.97 15.43 1.72
N ALA A 158 27.79 16.30 2.30
CA ALA A 158 29.02 15.92 2.97
C ALA A 158 28.76 15.50 4.43
N VAL A 159 29.15 14.28 4.78
CA VAL A 159 28.95 13.69 6.10
C VAL A 159 30.23 13.05 6.62
N GLY A 160 30.41 12.98 7.93
CA GLY A 160 31.65 12.49 8.53
C GLY A 160 31.85 12.96 9.96
N VAL A 161 32.72 12.27 10.68
CA VAL A 161 33.05 12.63 12.07
C VAL A 161 33.78 13.99 12.13
N THR A 162 33.83 14.61 13.30
CA THR A 162 34.59 15.85 13.51
C THR A 162 36.07 15.63 13.15
N GLY A 163 36.68 16.61 12.48
CA GLY A 163 38.09 16.55 12.08
C GLY A 163 38.42 15.69 10.85
N THR A 164 37.45 15.15 10.10
CA THR A 164 37.74 14.40 8.85
C THR A 164 38.05 15.28 7.64
N GLY A 165 37.84 16.60 7.73
CA GLY A 165 38.08 17.55 6.65
C GLY A 165 36.88 17.79 5.71
N LYS A 166 35.64 17.66 6.19
CA LYS A 166 34.42 17.95 5.40
C LYS A 166 34.36 19.38 4.88
N SER A 167 34.55 20.36 5.76
CA SER A 167 34.52 21.78 5.41
C SER A 167 35.70 22.18 4.54
N GLU A 168 36.86 21.53 4.69
CA GLU A 168 37.97 21.71 3.77
C GLU A 168 37.65 21.14 2.39
N LEU A 169 37.05 19.95 2.32
CA LEU A 169 36.58 19.37 1.06
C LEU A 169 35.54 20.28 0.37
N CYS A 170 34.64 20.92 1.14
CA CYS A 170 33.72 21.93 0.61
C CYS A 170 34.47 23.07 -0.09
N ARG A 171 35.51 23.63 0.53
CA ARG A 171 36.31 24.72 -0.07
C ARG A 171 36.95 24.29 -1.38
N TRP A 172 37.49 23.07 -1.43
CA TRP A 172 38.06 22.52 -2.67
C TRP A 172 37.00 22.33 -3.75
N MET A 173 35.85 21.75 -3.40
CA MET A 173 34.80 21.44 -4.36
C MET A 173 34.05 22.68 -4.86
N THR A 174 33.95 23.74 -4.06
CA THR A 174 33.26 24.99 -4.44
C THR A 174 34.22 26.08 -4.93
N GLY A 175 35.50 25.97 -4.59
CA GLY A 175 36.49 27.03 -4.76
C GLY A 175 36.22 28.27 -3.90
N ASN A 176 35.30 28.20 -2.92
CA ASN A 176 34.96 29.30 -2.04
C ASN A 176 35.65 29.14 -0.68
N GLU A 177 36.70 29.91 -0.45
CA GLU A 177 37.51 29.86 0.79
C GLU A 177 36.73 30.32 2.04
N THR A 178 35.66 31.12 1.85
CA THR A 178 34.91 31.75 2.94
C THR A 178 33.62 31.03 3.31
N ALA A 179 32.99 30.31 2.38
CA ALA A 179 31.65 29.74 2.58
C ALA A 179 31.60 28.52 3.51
N CYS A 180 32.72 27.82 3.69
CA CYS A 180 32.84 26.65 4.55
C CYS A 180 34.00 26.85 5.54
N PRO A 181 33.79 27.49 6.71
CA PRO A 181 34.85 27.74 7.68
C PRO A 181 35.43 26.40 8.18
N SER A 182 36.73 26.21 7.98
CA SER A 182 37.49 25.10 8.55
C SER A 182 38.33 25.59 9.74
N SER A 183 38.59 24.67 10.66
CA SER A 183 39.23 24.94 11.95
C SER A 183 39.99 23.70 12.42
N ASP A 184 41.12 23.89 13.07
CA ASP A 184 41.94 22.79 13.58
C ASP A 184 41.56 22.35 15.01
N SER A 185 40.49 22.89 15.60
CA SER A 185 40.05 22.52 16.94
C SER A 185 39.28 21.20 16.96
N LEU A 186 39.31 20.52 18.12
CA LEU A 186 38.61 19.26 18.36
C LEU A 186 37.08 19.43 18.51
N GLY A 187 36.58 20.65 18.73
CA GLY A 187 35.15 20.93 18.79
C GLY A 187 34.53 21.01 17.39
N SER A 188 33.26 20.64 17.22
CA SER A 188 32.61 20.87 15.93
C SER A 188 32.38 22.37 15.72
N HIS A 189 33.05 22.96 14.73
CA HIS A 189 32.85 24.38 14.39
C HIS A 189 31.64 24.63 13.48
N THR A 190 31.22 23.60 12.75
CA THR A 190 29.97 23.60 11.99
C THR A 190 28.85 23.19 12.93
N GLU A 191 28.19 24.14 13.59
CA GLU A 191 27.01 23.87 14.44
C GLU A 191 25.71 23.82 13.62
N GLU A 192 25.72 24.40 12.42
CA GLU A 192 24.58 24.50 11.50
C GLU A 192 24.93 23.94 10.12
N VAL A 193 23.92 23.47 9.39
CA VAL A 193 24.10 23.01 8.00
C VAL A 193 24.40 24.19 7.10
N GLN A 194 25.48 24.11 6.33
CA GLN A 194 25.84 25.14 5.37
C GLN A 194 25.56 24.65 3.95
N GLN A 195 24.83 25.46 3.18
CA GLN A 195 24.51 25.17 1.78
C GLN A 195 25.23 26.17 0.89
N VAL A 196 26.13 25.67 0.04
CA VAL A 196 26.99 26.50 -0.80
C VAL A 196 26.70 26.21 -2.27
N PRO A 197 25.85 27.03 -2.95
CA PRO A 197 25.78 27.04 -4.41
C PRO A 197 27.09 27.57 -4.99
N ALA A 198 27.71 26.80 -5.88
CA ALA A 198 28.86 27.27 -6.65
C ALA A 198 29.03 26.44 -7.93
N HIS A 199 29.71 26.99 -8.93
CA HIS A 199 30.29 26.14 -9.97
C HIS A 199 31.39 25.28 -9.35
N ALA A 200 31.43 23.99 -9.66
CA ALA A 200 32.43 23.12 -9.07
C ALA A 200 33.85 23.64 -9.36
N PHE A 201 34.70 23.62 -8.34
CA PHE A 201 36.09 24.11 -8.37
C PHE A 201 36.24 25.61 -8.69
N ALA A 202 35.18 26.41 -8.52
CA ALA A 202 35.08 27.79 -9.00
C ALA A 202 35.38 27.93 -10.51
N ASP A 203 35.04 26.91 -11.29
CA ASP A 203 35.24 26.86 -12.75
C ASP A 203 33.89 26.97 -13.46
N ALA A 204 33.63 28.09 -14.14
CA ALA A 204 32.39 28.29 -14.90
C ALA A 204 32.17 27.21 -15.99
N CYS A 205 33.22 26.48 -16.37
CA CYS A 205 33.14 25.38 -17.33
C CYS A 205 32.80 24.03 -16.68
N GLN A 206 32.53 24.02 -15.37
CA GLN A 206 32.03 22.89 -14.61
C GLN A 206 30.57 23.12 -14.23
N PRO A 207 29.81 22.04 -13.98
CA PRO A 207 28.40 22.15 -13.60
C PRO A 207 28.21 22.92 -12.28
N LEU A 208 27.00 23.47 -12.12
CA LEU A 208 26.57 24.07 -10.86
C LEU A 208 26.35 22.96 -9.84
N ILE A 209 26.93 23.12 -8.66
CA ILE A 209 26.75 22.22 -7.52
C ILE A 209 26.11 22.95 -6.35
N GLU A 210 25.42 22.19 -5.52
CA GLU A 210 25.01 22.58 -4.17
C GLU A 210 25.78 21.71 -3.19
N TRP A 211 26.77 22.29 -2.52
CA TRP A 211 27.50 21.58 -1.49
C TRP A 211 26.83 21.81 -0.14
N ILE A 212 26.42 20.73 0.51
CA ILE A 212 25.80 20.75 1.83
C ILE A 212 26.82 20.21 2.83
N ASP A 213 27.45 21.11 3.59
CA ASP A 213 28.35 20.74 4.68
C ASP A 213 27.55 20.54 5.98
N THR A 214 27.74 19.39 6.63
CA THR A 214 27.01 19.04 7.85
C THR A 214 27.89 19.12 9.10
N PRO A 215 27.30 19.39 10.28
CA PRO A 215 27.97 19.26 11.55
C PRO A 215 28.70 17.92 11.71
N GLY A 216 29.91 17.98 12.28
CA GLY A 216 30.67 16.77 12.59
C GLY A 216 30.02 15.93 13.69
N ARG A 217 30.04 14.61 13.53
CA ARG A 217 29.58 13.66 14.56
C ARG A 217 30.72 13.20 15.46
N GLY A 218 30.37 12.77 16.68
CA GLY A 218 31.33 12.29 17.67
C GLY A 218 31.99 13.43 18.43
N ASP A 219 31.29 14.54 18.63
CA ASP A 219 31.77 15.60 19.50
C ASP A 219 31.68 15.16 20.97
N THR A 220 32.58 15.69 21.80
CA THR A 220 32.72 15.46 23.25
C THR A 220 31.45 15.74 24.06
N ARG A 221 30.46 16.41 23.46
CA ARG A 221 29.15 16.74 24.06
C ARG A 221 28.19 15.54 24.16
N GLY A 222 28.54 14.39 23.60
CA GLY A 222 27.88 13.10 23.84
C GLY A 222 26.77 12.73 22.85
N LYS A 223 26.33 11.46 22.91
CA LYS A 223 25.42 10.82 21.92
C LYS A 223 24.08 11.54 21.71
N ASN A 224 23.51 12.11 22.77
CA ASN A 224 22.22 12.81 22.68
C ASN A 224 22.34 14.13 21.92
N HIS A 225 23.46 14.84 22.10
CA HIS A 225 23.73 16.08 21.38
C HIS A 225 23.92 15.80 19.89
N ASP A 226 24.72 14.77 19.56
CA ASP A 226 24.90 14.30 18.19
C ASP A 226 23.56 13.95 17.52
N ALA A 227 22.68 13.21 18.21
CA ALA A 227 21.36 12.84 17.68
C ALA A 227 20.49 14.08 17.40
N LYS A 228 20.52 15.06 18.30
CA LYS A 228 19.82 16.35 18.11
C LYS A 228 20.37 17.12 16.91
N LEU A 229 21.69 17.20 16.75
CA LEU A 229 22.35 17.85 15.60
C LEU A 229 21.92 17.21 14.27
N TRP A 230 21.78 15.89 14.22
CA TRP A 230 21.30 15.21 13.02
C TRP A 230 19.85 15.46 12.71
N ASN A 231 18.99 15.40 13.72
CA ASN A 231 17.58 15.67 13.53
C ASN A 231 17.41 17.10 13.03
N ASN A 232 18.13 18.06 13.61
CA ASN A 232 18.17 19.43 13.11
C ASN A 232 18.69 19.51 11.67
N THR A 233 19.75 18.76 11.34
CA THR A 233 20.28 18.68 9.97
C THR A 233 19.21 18.18 9.00
N MET A 234 18.53 17.08 9.32
CA MET A 234 17.48 16.49 8.48
C MET A 234 16.26 17.38 8.37
N THR A 235 15.86 18.05 9.45
CA THR A 235 14.79 19.05 9.44
C THR A 235 15.16 20.22 8.53
N GLN A 236 16.37 20.77 8.66
CA GLN A 236 16.84 21.84 7.77
C GLN A 236 16.88 21.39 6.30
N LEU A 237 17.29 20.16 6.01
CA LEU A 237 17.29 19.62 4.63
C LEU A 237 15.88 19.45 4.05
N LYS A 238 14.89 19.18 4.90
CA LYS A 238 13.47 19.08 4.53
C LYS A 238 12.80 20.45 4.39
N ASP A 239 13.14 21.39 5.27
CA ASP A 239 12.52 22.72 5.34
C ASP A 239 13.11 23.69 4.31
N ALA A 240 14.39 23.53 3.93
CA ALA A 240 15.13 24.51 3.14
C ALA A 240 14.61 24.77 1.71
N ASN A 241 13.63 24.03 1.21
CA ASN A 241 12.87 24.41 0.02
C ASN A 241 11.56 23.62 -0.04
N THR A 242 10.44 24.29 -0.30
CA THR A 242 9.11 23.74 -0.60
C THR A 242 9.04 22.92 -1.91
N LYS A 243 10.19 22.44 -2.41
CA LYS A 243 10.36 21.49 -3.51
C LYS A 243 11.26 20.35 -3.04
N ALA A 244 10.90 19.10 -3.32
CA ALA A 244 11.65 17.92 -2.91
C ALA A 244 13.16 18.05 -3.22
N THR A 245 13.96 18.33 -2.19
CA THR A 245 15.43 18.43 -2.29
C THR A 245 15.97 17.07 -2.71
N ARG A 246 16.64 17.02 -3.88
CA ARG A 246 17.24 15.80 -4.45
C ARG A 246 18.72 15.76 -4.09
N ILE A 247 19.13 14.78 -3.29
CA ILE A 247 20.55 14.53 -3.04
C ILE A 247 21.08 13.62 -4.14
N HIS A 248 22.04 14.11 -4.90
CA HIS A 248 22.65 13.36 -5.99
C HIS A 248 23.78 12.47 -5.49
N ARG A 249 24.56 12.97 -4.52
CA ARG A 249 25.66 12.22 -3.91
C ARG A 249 25.79 12.51 -2.42
N ILE A 250 25.89 11.46 -1.62
CA ILE A 250 26.32 11.53 -0.22
C ILE A 250 27.82 11.26 -0.20
N VAL A 251 28.58 12.21 0.32
CA VAL A 251 30.04 12.14 0.41
C VAL A 251 30.42 11.85 1.86
N TRP A 252 30.75 10.59 2.15
CA TRP A 252 31.24 10.22 3.48
C TRP A 252 32.75 10.43 3.56
N VAL A 253 33.14 11.51 4.22
CA VAL A 253 34.54 11.89 4.43
C VAL A 253 35.10 11.16 5.64
N ILE A 254 36.14 10.38 5.42
CA ILE A 254 36.80 9.55 6.42
C ILE A 254 38.28 9.88 6.46
N ASN A 255 38.83 10.05 7.67
CA ASN A 255 40.27 10.14 7.86
C ASN A 255 40.92 8.75 7.67
N ALA A 256 41.71 8.59 6.61
CA ALA A 256 42.40 7.35 6.24
C ALA A 256 43.52 6.96 7.23
N ALA A 257 44.15 7.95 7.88
CA ALA A 257 45.20 7.74 8.87
C ALA A 257 44.65 7.24 10.22
N TRP A 258 43.39 7.54 10.54
CA TRP A 258 42.81 7.26 11.86
C TRP A 258 41.99 5.97 11.87
N LYS A 259 42.44 4.94 12.60
CA LYS A 259 41.72 3.64 12.74
C LYS A 259 40.87 3.46 14.01
N ARG A 260 40.87 4.43 14.95
CA ARG A 260 40.43 4.22 16.36
C ARG A 260 39.00 4.67 16.72
N ALA A 261 38.21 5.23 15.79
CA ALA A 261 36.86 5.73 16.07
C ALA A 261 35.77 4.83 15.46
N THR A 262 35.84 3.52 15.72
CA THR A 262 34.88 2.53 15.17
C THR A 262 33.46 2.83 15.62
N ASP A 263 33.23 3.10 16.90
CA ASP A 263 31.89 3.27 17.47
C ASP A 263 31.14 4.47 16.88
N VAL A 264 31.85 5.58 16.62
CA VAL A 264 31.27 6.78 16.00
C VAL A 264 30.96 6.52 14.52
N ARG A 265 31.81 5.76 13.81
CA ARG A 265 31.55 5.35 12.43
C ARG A 265 30.35 4.42 12.33
N GLU A 266 30.20 3.51 13.27
CA GLU A 266 29.05 2.60 13.36
C GLU A 266 27.76 3.38 13.63
N LEU A 267 27.79 4.32 14.57
CA LEU A 267 26.66 5.21 14.83
C LEU A 267 26.30 6.01 13.58
N MET A 268 27.30 6.52 12.86
CA MET A 268 27.08 7.28 11.63
C MET A 268 26.51 6.42 10.49
N LEU A 269 27.01 5.20 10.30
CA LEU A 269 26.41 4.26 9.35
C LEU A 269 24.95 3.99 9.69
N LYS A 270 24.66 3.73 10.98
CA LYS A 270 23.29 3.52 11.46
C LYS A 270 22.41 4.73 11.14
N GLU A 271 22.85 5.95 11.45
CA GLU A 271 22.11 7.18 11.14
C GLU A 271 21.87 7.40 9.65
N LEU A 272 22.88 7.15 8.81
CA LEU A 272 22.72 7.23 7.36
C LEU A 272 21.71 6.19 6.87
N ARG A 273 21.78 4.96 7.35
CA ARG A 273 20.82 3.90 7.01
C ARG A 273 19.41 4.19 7.47
N MET A 274 19.25 4.76 8.66
CA MET A 274 17.96 5.22 9.17
C MET A 274 17.38 6.40 8.37
N SER A 275 18.23 7.18 7.69
CA SER A 275 17.79 8.39 6.98
C SER A 275 17.56 8.15 5.49
N PHE A 276 18.32 7.24 4.88
CA PHE A 276 18.34 7.04 3.44
C PHE A 276 18.05 5.60 3.00
N GLY A 277 17.93 4.66 3.93
CA GLY A 277 17.61 3.28 3.58
C GLY A 277 18.69 2.62 2.75
N VAL A 278 18.32 1.57 1.99
CA VAL A 278 19.27 0.82 1.17
C VAL A 278 19.79 1.68 0.02
N ASP A 279 18.96 2.63 -0.44
CA ASP A 279 19.27 3.51 -1.55
C ASP A 279 20.41 4.47 -1.20
N LEU A 280 20.78 4.59 0.09
CA LEU A 280 22.05 5.16 0.54
C LEU A 280 23.21 4.71 -0.34
N TYR A 281 23.37 3.40 -0.54
CA TYR A 281 24.57 2.83 -1.14
C TYR A 281 24.72 3.20 -2.62
N LYS A 282 23.61 3.33 -3.34
CA LYS A 282 23.59 3.81 -4.74
C LYS A 282 24.16 5.22 -4.85
N ASN A 283 23.92 6.05 -3.86
CA ASN A 283 24.31 7.45 -3.88
C ASN A 283 25.47 7.76 -2.92
N LEU A 284 26.12 6.75 -2.34
CA LEU A 284 27.22 6.93 -1.40
C LEU A 284 28.56 6.92 -2.14
N ALA A 285 29.40 7.90 -1.84
CA ALA A 285 30.82 7.91 -2.17
C ALA A 285 31.64 8.04 -0.89
N ILE A 286 32.69 7.24 -0.77
CA ILE A 286 33.64 7.31 0.35
C ILE A 286 34.85 8.15 -0.08
N VAL A 287 35.14 9.20 0.67
CA VAL A 287 36.33 10.03 0.47
C VAL A 287 37.30 9.79 1.62
N LEU A 288 38.41 9.13 1.30
CA LEU A 288 39.51 8.86 2.20
C LEU A 288 40.43 10.09 2.22
N ASN A 289 40.22 10.98 3.18
CA ASN A 289 41.09 12.12 3.41
C ASN A 289 42.35 11.72 4.18
N PHE A 290 43.44 12.44 4.00
CA PHE A 290 44.78 12.13 4.50
C PHE A 290 45.31 10.78 4.02
N LEU A 291 44.91 10.35 2.82
CA LEU A 291 45.48 9.16 2.18
C LEU A 291 46.74 9.59 1.40
N PRO A 292 47.96 9.29 1.89
CA PRO A 292 49.19 9.75 1.24
C PRO A 292 49.26 9.22 -0.19
N ARG A 293 49.58 10.09 -1.15
CA ARG A 293 49.76 9.65 -2.51
C ARG A 293 51.17 9.13 -2.74
N THR A 294 51.26 8.05 -3.50
CA THR A 294 52.53 7.53 -3.99
C THR A 294 52.68 7.92 -5.45
N ALA A 295 53.91 8.17 -5.89
CA ALA A 295 54.19 8.47 -7.30
C ALA A 295 53.81 7.30 -8.23
N ASN A 296 53.83 6.07 -7.70
CA ASN A 296 53.39 4.88 -8.40
C ASN A 296 51.86 4.77 -8.37
N LYS A 297 51.21 5.17 -9.49
CA LYS A 297 49.76 5.13 -9.65
C LYS A 297 49.15 3.73 -9.44
N THR A 298 49.84 2.68 -9.87
CA THR A 298 49.39 1.30 -9.68
C THR A 298 49.36 0.94 -8.21
N ALA A 299 50.46 1.19 -7.48
CA ALA A 299 50.52 0.96 -6.04
C ALA A 299 49.48 1.80 -5.28
N TYR A 300 49.24 3.05 -5.69
CA TYR A 300 48.18 3.88 -5.10
C TYR A 300 46.78 3.31 -5.36
N SER A 301 46.50 2.84 -6.57
CA SER A 301 45.24 2.20 -6.91
C SER A 301 44.99 0.92 -6.09
N GLU A 302 46.03 0.11 -5.86
CA GLU A 302 45.97 -1.07 -4.99
C GLU A 302 45.74 -0.72 -3.52
N ILE A 303 46.30 0.41 -3.04
CA ILE A 303 46.01 0.92 -1.69
C ILE A 303 44.54 1.32 -1.59
N LYS A 304 44.03 2.10 -2.54
CA LYS A 304 42.61 2.51 -2.59
C LYS A 304 41.68 1.29 -2.64
N GLN A 305 42.01 0.31 -3.47
CA GLN A 305 41.23 -0.92 -3.61
C GLN A 305 41.21 -1.75 -2.32
N ARG A 306 42.36 -1.91 -1.64
CA ARG A 306 42.40 -2.58 -0.32
C ARG A 306 41.60 -1.84 0.75
N HIS A 307 41.56 -0.50 0.70
CA HIS A 307 40.68 0.26 1.57
C HIS A 307 39.21 0.05 1.23
N LYS A 308 38.85 0.01 -0.06
CA LYS A 308 37.48 -0.31 -0.51
C LYS A 308 37.03 -1.67 0.01
N GLU A 309 37.82 -2.72 -0.22
CA GLU A 309 37.51 -4.08 0.24
C GLU A 309 37.28 -4.14 1.75
N ARG A 310 38.16 -3.50 2.54
CA ARG A 310 37.97 -3.42 4.00
C ARG A 310 36.73 -2.64 4.41
N PHE A 311 36.39 -1.57 3.70
CA PHE A 311 35.19 -0.78 3.99
C PHE A 311 33.92 -1.54 3.62
N VAL A 312 33.90 -2.19 2.46
CA VAL A 312 32.81 -3.06 2.01
C VAL A 312 32.61 -4.19 3.02
N GLU A 313 33.67 -4.90 3.39
CA GLU A 313 33.61 -5.98 4.38
C GLU A 313 33.08 -5.48 5.72
N TRP A 314 33.58 -4.33 6.20
CA TRP A 314 33.09 -3.72 7.44
C TRP A 314 31.62 -3.29 7.35
N ILE A 315 31.18 -2.66 6.26
CA ILE A 315 29.77 -2.29 6.04
C ILE A 315 28.91 -3.54 6.06
N MET A 316 29.30 -4.60 5.33
CA MET A 316 28.54 -5.85 5.26
C MET A 316 28.47 -6.56 6.62
N GLN A 317 29.56 -6.58 7.39
CA GLN A 317 29.53 -7.10 8.77
C GLN A 317 28.53 -6.32 9.64
N ARG A 318 28.47 -4.99 9.49
CA ARG A 318 27.51 -4.16 10.25
C ARG A 318 26.09 -4.36 9.75
N GLU A 319 25.86 -4.47 8.45
CA GLU A 319 24.57 -4.80 7.84
C GLU A 319 24.04 -6.15 8.35
N ASP A 320 24.88 -7.18 8.37
CA ASP A 320 24.53 -8.52 8.86
C ASP A 320 24.14 -8.48 10.35
N VAL A 321 24.88 -7.75 11.19
CA VAL A 321 24.55 -7.56 12.60
C VAL A 321 23.27 -6.75 12.77
N MET A 322 23.09 -5.68 12.00
CA MET A 322 21.94 -4.80 12.12
C MET A 322 20.66 -5.53 11.70
N PHE A 323 20.64 -6.19 10.54
CA PHE A 323 19.41 -6.64 9.89
C PHE A 323 19.21 -8.16 9.87
N GLN A 324 20.24 -8.96 10.12
CA GLN A 324 20.19 -10.43 10.07
C GLN A 324 19.63 -10.91 8.73
N TRP A 325 20.27 -10.47 7.63
CA TRP A 325 19.80 -10.69 6.27
C TRP A 325 19.58 -12.17 5.94
N HIS A 326 18.44 -12.47 5.31
CA HIS A 326 18.27 -13.74 4.60
C HIS A 326 19.30 -13.81 3.44
N PRO A 327 19.93 -14.97 3.15
CA PRO A 327 20.95 -15.08 2.12
C PRO A 327 20.58 -14.47 0.76
N ASP A 328 19.32 -14.63 0.34
CA ASP A 328 18.83 -14.11 -0.94
C ASP A 328 18.77 -12.57 -0.99
N LEU A 329 18.43 -11.92 0.12
CA LEU A 329 18.39 -10.46 0.21
C LEU A 329 19.77 -9.87 0.49
N ARG A 330 20.59 -10.60 1.24
CA ARG A 330 21.96 -10.21 1.56
C ARG A 330 22.77 -9.91 0.31
N LYS A 331 22.63 -10.75 -0.73
CA LYS A 331 23.32 -10.56 -2.00
C LYS A 331 22.95 -9.23 -2.66
N GLY A 332 21.68 -8.85 -2.66
CA GLY A 332 21.24 -7.57 -3.21
C GLY A 332 21.85 -6.38 -2.46
N VAL A 333 21.96 -6.45 -1.13
CA VAL A 333 22.65 -5.40 -0.34
C VAL A 333 24.15 -5.40 -0.63
N GLU A 334 24.77 -6.58 -0.71
CA GLU A 334 26.19 -6.74 -1.02
C GLU A 334 26.55 -6.17 -2.39
N ASP A 335 25.72 -6.39 -3.41
CA ASP A 335 25.90 -5.83 -4.75
C ASP A 335 25.89 -4.29 -4.70
N GLU A 336 24.96 -3.68 -3.95
CA GLU A 336 24.90 -2.22 -3.78
C GLU A 336 26.12 -1.68 -3.01
N VAL A 337 26.56 -2.37 -1.95
CA VAL A 337 27.73 -1.98 -1.15
C VAL A 337 29.03 -2.13 -1.97
N ASN A 338 29.16 -3.18 -2.77
CA ASN A 338 30.30 -3.40 -3.67
C ASN A 338 30.43 -2.30 -4.73
N ASN A 339 29.32 -1.69 -5.11
CA ASN A 339 29.28 -0.60 -6.10
C ASN A 339 29.63 0.77 -5.53
N ILE A 340 29.88 0.91 -4.22
CA ILE A 340 30.30 2.17 -3.62
C ILE A 340 31.60 2.68 -4.26
N ASP A 341 31.60 3.95 -4.65
CA ASP A 341 32.76 4.66 -5.17
C ASP A 341 33.72 5.05 -4.03
N ILE A 342 35.03 4.90 -4.25
CA ILE A 342 36.06 5.34 -3.29
C ILE A 342 37.04 6.32 -3.95
N TYR A 343 37.32 7.40 -3.23
CA TYR A 343 38.22 8.47 -3.67
C TYR A 343 39.27 8.73 -2.61
N GLY A 344 40.54 8.87 -3.03
CA GLY A 344 41.66 9.12 -2.13
C GLY A 344 42.15 10.55 -2.28
N ILE A 345 42.15 11.30 -1.19
CA ILE A 345 42.61 12.69 -1.18
C ILE A 345 43.55 12.96 0.01
N ASN A 346 44.39 13.97 -0.14
CA ASN A 346 45.28 14.47 0.90
C ASN A 346 45.20 16.00 0.95
N ILE A 347 43.99 16.51 1.18
CA ILE A 347 43.73 17.95 1.13
C ILE A 347 44.31 18.65 2.36
N ASN A 348 45.02 19.74 2.11
CA ASN A 348 45.60 20.61 3.13
C ASN A 348 45.18 22.06 2.82
N PRO A 349 44.69 22.84 3.80
CA PRO A 349 44.30 24.23 3.59
C PRO A 349 45.40 25.08 2.92
N LYS A 350 46.67 24.79 3.20
CA LYS A 350 47.82 25.51 2.61
C LYS A 350 47.94 25.29 1.10
N TYR A 351 47.57 24.11 0.62
CA TYR A 351 47.70 23.76 -0.79
C TYR A 351 46.77 24.58 -1.68
N LEU A 352 45.59 24.96 -1.19
CA LEU A 352 44.66 25.79 -1.93
C LEU A 352 45.22 27.21 -2.14
N MET A 353 45.96 27.74 -1.17
CA MET A 353 46.65 29.03 -1.26
C MET A 353 47.83 29.03 -2.25
N GLU A 354 48.40 27.86 -2.57
CA GLU A 354 49.48 27.73 -3.56
C GLU A 354 48.96 27.74 -5.02
N LYS A 355 47.63 27.77 -5.21
CA LYS A 355 47.00 27.81 -6.53
C LYS A 355 47.16 29.21 -7.14
N PRO A 356 47.50 29.33 -8.43
CA PRO A 356 47.41 30.63 -9.10
C PRO A 356 45.97 31.16 -8.99
N SER A 357 45.81 32.44 -8.63
CA SER A 357 44.50 33.02 -8.26
C SER A 357 43.44 32.87 -9.36
N ASP A 358 43.85 32.95 -10.63
CA ASP A 358 43.01 32.90 -11.82
C ASP A 358 42.92 31.52 -12.50
N VAL A 359 43.50 30.49 -11.88
CA VAL A 359 43.52 29.11 -12.41
C VAL A 359 42.62 28.23 -11.54
N PRO A 360 41.46 27.75 -12.00
CA PRO A 360 40.61 26.87 -11.19
C PRO A 360 41.25 25.49 -10.95
N ILE A 361 40.79 24.77 -9.92
CA ILE A 361 41.37 23.47 -9.54
C ILE A 361 41.18 22.42 -10.65
N SER A 362 40.08 22.51 -11.41
CA SER A 362 39.78 21.67 -12.57
C SER A 362 40.63 21.98 -13.82
N THR A 363 41.56 22.93 -13.74
CA THR A 363 42.41 23.28 -14.89
C THR A 363 43.17 22.05 -15.38
N PRO A 364 43.16 21.76 -16.70
CA PRO A 364 43.92 20.65 -17.26
C PRO A 364 45.38 20.67 -16.79
N TYR A 365 45.88 19.50 -16.39
CA TYR A 365 47.26 19.26 -15.94
C TYR A 365 47.66 19.85 -14.58
N LEU A 366 46.81 20.65 -13.91
CA LEU A 366 47.14 21.18 -12.58
C LEU A 366 47.39 20.04 -11.57
N ASN A 367 46.59 18.97 -11.68
CA ASN A 367 46.73 17.73 -10.91
C ASN A 367 48.06 16.99 -11.10
N LEU A 368 48.93 17.42 -12.02
CA LEU A 368 50.26 16.85 -12.17
C LEU A 368 51.30 17.53 -11.27
N PHE A 369 51.01 18.72 -10.73
CA PHE A 369 51.95 19.51 -9.94
C PHE A 369 51.68 19.40 -8.45
N TYR A 370 52.76 19.27 -7.67
CA TYR A 370 52.68 19.44 -6.22
C TYR A 370 52.29 20.89 -5.88
N PRO A 371 51.37 21.11 -4.92
CA PRO A 371 50.78 20.10 -4.03
C PRO A 371 49.51 19.41 -4.55
N PHE A 372 48.90 19.89 -5.64
CA PHE A 372 47.63 19.38 -6.19
C PHE A 372 47.65 17.92 -6.61
N SER A 373 48.81 17.42 -7.07
CA SER A 373 49.03 16.02 -7.38
C SER A 373 48.92 15.11 -6.16
N ASP A 374 49.42 15.59 -5.01
CA ASP A 374 49.34 14.90 -3.71
C ASP A 374 47.96 15.08 -3.08
N ALA A 375 47.34 16.27 -3.25
CA ALA A 375 46.00 16.56 -2.76
C ALA A 375 44.91 15.64 -3.35
N GLY A 376 45.12 15.12 -4.56
CA GLY A 376 44.21 14.19 -5.21
C GLY A 376 43.12 14.84 -6.06
N VAL A 377 43.47 15.91 -6.77
CA VAL A 377 42.55 16.66 -7.64
C VAL A 377 41.89 15.80 -8.74
N ASP A 378 42.59 14.81 -9.27
CA ASP A 378 42.02 13.83 -10.20
C ASP A 378 40.93 12.98 -9.57
N ASP A 379 41.06 12.57 -8.31
CA ASP A 379 40.02 11.84 -7.57
C ASP A 379 38.81 12.76 -7.27
N LEU A 380 39.04 14.04 -6.95
CA LEU A 380 37.94 15.02 -6.82
C LEU A 380 37.19 15.25 -8.14
N THR A 381 37.94 15.34 -9.25
CA THR A 381 37.36 15.48 -10.59
C THR A 381 36.59 14.22 -10.98
N ALA A 382 37.09 13.03 -10.61
CA ALA A 382 36.41 11.76 -10.82
C ALA A 382 35.12 11.65 -9.99
N LEU A 383 35.09 12.13 -8.74
CA LEU A 383 33.88 12.22 -7.91
C LEU A 383 32.81 13.08 -8.57
N LEU A 384 33.17 14.27 -9.07
CA LEU A 384 32.26 15.13 -9.81
C LEU A 384 31.73 14.45 -11.07
N THR A 385 32.64 13.91 -11.89
CA THR A 385 32.31 13.27 -13.18
C THR A 385 31.42 12.04 -12.99
N SER A 386 31.71 11.19 -12.01
CA SER A 386 30.89 10.03 -11.65
C SER A 386 29.48 10.46 -11.27
N THR A 387 29.34 11.50 -10.45
CA THR A 387 28.03 12.03 -10.03
C THR A 387 27.21 12.57 -11.20
N VAL A 388 27.83 13.36 -12.08
CA VAL A 388 27.16 13.89 -13.28
C VAL A 388 26.69 12.75 -14.19
N ASN A 389 27.53 11.73 -14.39
CA ASN A 389 27.19 10.58 -15.24
C ASN A 389 26.07 9.73 -14.64
N GLN A 390 26.09 9.49 -13.33
CA GLN A 390 25.08 8.70 -12.64
C GLN A 390 23.71 9.40 -12.63
N THR A 391 23.68 10.72 -12.47
CA THR A 391 22.43 11.50 -12.43
C THR A 391 21.66 11.44 -13.74
N ARG A 392 22.34 11.33 -14.89
CA ARG A 392 21.70 11.12 -16.20
C ARG A 392 20.88 9.83 -16.27
N GLY A 393 21.11 8.87 -15.37
CA GLY A 393 20.31 7.66 -15.19
C GLY A 393 19.09 7.82 -14.27
N GLY A 394 18.83 9.02 -13.72
CA GLY A 394 17.71 9.29 -12.80
C GLY A 394 17.97 8.90 -11.33
N HIS A 395 19.21 8.57 -10.97
CA HIS A 395 19.58 8.12 -9.63
C HIS A 395 19.84 9.30 -8.68
N SER A 396 18.80 9.79 -8.02
CA SER A 396 18.93 10.77 -6.93
C SER A 396 18.09 10.34 -5.75
N LEU A 397 18.58 10.58 -4.54
CA LEU A 397 17.84 10.37 -3.31
C LEU A 397 16.86 11.51 -3.09
N LEU A 398 15.59 11.17 -2.89
CA LEU A 398 14.57 12.12 -2.48
C LEU A 398 14.53 12.19 -0.94
N LEU A 399 14.67 13.40 -0.39
CA LEU A 399 14.58 13.66 1.05
C LEU A 399 13.15 13.65 1.60
N ASP A 400 12.16 13.65 0.70
CA ASP A 400 10.73 13.66 1.03
C ASP A 400 10.19 12.28 1.38
N ASN A 401 11.00 11.21 1.27
CA ASN A 401 10.64 9.90 1.78
C ASN A 401 11.02 9.83 3.27
N PRO A 402 10.10 10.10 4.21
CA PRO A 402 10.41 10.02 5.64
C PRO A 402 10.76 8.60 6.09
N HIS A 403 10.51 7.58 5.27
CA HIS A 403 10.51 6.17 5.64
C HIS A 403 11.23 5.35 4.58
N PRO A 404 12.57 5.43 4.55
CA PRO A 404 13.33 4.83 3.47
C PRO A 404 13.32 3.29 3.58
N ARG A 405 13.41 2.63 2.42
CA ARG A 405 13.48 1.16 2.32
C ARG A 405 14.67 0.60 3.07
N VAL A 406 14.49 -0.53 3.75
CA VAL A 406 15.60 -1.11 4.53
C VAL A 406 16.46 -2.03 3.69
N GLY A 407 15.87 -2.85 2.82
CA GLY A 407 16.57 -3.83 2.00
C GLY A 407 16.37 -3.61 0.51
N PRO A 408 16.71 -4.61 -0.33
CA PRO A 408 16.48 -4.55 -1.76
C PRO A 408 15.01 -4.82 -2.14
N GLY A 409 14.19 -5.41 -1.25
CA GLY A 409 12.83 -5.88 -1.50
C GLY A 409 11.80 -4.78 -1.73
N GLN A 410 11.27 -4.63 -2.95
CA GLN A 410 10.33 -3.57 -3.29
C GLN A 410 8.90 -4.08 -3.23
N ALA A 411 8.09 -3.51 -2.34
CA ALA A 411 6.66 -3.78 -2.31
C ALA A 411 5.93 -2.80 -3.24
N ASN A 412 5.16 -3.35 -4.18
CA ASN A 412 4.49 -2.58 -5.24
C ASN A 412 2.99 -2.43 -4.97
N ASN A 413 2.35 -3.50 -4.47
CA ASN A 413 0.92 -3.52 -4.22
C ASN A 413 0.58 -4.51 -3.10
N VAL A 414 -0.60 -4.35 -2.50
CA VAL A 414 -1.15 -5.29 -1.53
C VAL A 414 -2.55 -5.70 -2.01
N SER A 415 -2.74 -7.00 -2.25
CA SER A 415 -4.08 -7.56 -2.41
C SER A 415 -4.57 -8.06 -1.06
N LEU A 416 -5.69 -7.53 -0.60
CA LEU A 416 -6.35 -8.05 0.60
C LEU A 416 -7.28 -9.20 0.25
N ALA A 417 -7.16 -10.28 1.00
CA ALA A 417 -8.12 -11.36 1.04
C ALA A 417 -8.71 -11.41 2.46
N LEU A 418 -9.83 -10.73 2.64
CA LEU A 418 -10.58 -10.77 3.88
C LEU A 418 -11.23 -12.15 4.01
N THR A 419 -10.83 -12.89 5.03
CA THR A 419 -11.43 -14.19 5.36
C THR A 419 -12.15 -14.04 6.69
N CYS A 420 -13.43 -13.64 6.65
CA CYS A 420 -14.24 -13.62 7.86
C CYS A 420 -14.67 -15.08 8.17
N GLY A 421 -14.05 -15.71 9.18
CA GLY A 421 -14.36 -17.11 9.51
C GLY A 421 -14.00 -17.45 10.96
N PRO A 422 -14.64 -18.47 11.56
CA PRO A 422 -14.36 -18.89 12.92
C PRO A 422 -12.92 -19.40 13.04
N TRP A 423 -12.18 -18.85 14.00
CA TRP A 423 -10.78 -19.15 14.23
C TRP A 423 -10.61 -20.60 14.72
N GLN A 424 -10.34 -21.53 13.80
CA GLN A 424 -9.80 -22.84 14.16
C GLN A 424 -8.29 -22.71 14.32
N ARG A 425 -7.84 -22.67 15.58
CA ARG A 425 -6.43 -22.68 15.97
C ARG A 425 -5.78 -24.04 15.66
N HIS A 426 -5.72 -24.43 14.38
CA HIS A 426 -4.88 -25.52 13.91
C HIS A 426 -3.53 -24.94 13.49
N GLY A 427 -2.69 -24.65 14.47
CA GLY A 427 -1.30 -24.26 14.21
C GLY A 427 -0.43 -25.48 13.86
N PRO A 428 0.59 -25.34 12.99
CA PRO A 428 1.64 -26.35 12.77
C PRO A 428 2.79 -26.30 13.80
N TRP A 429 2.57 -25.77 15.01
CA TRP A 429 3.60 -25.67 16.05
C TRP A 429 3.43 -26.75 17.14
N GLN A 430 4.23 -27.81 17.07
CA GLN A 430 4.39 -28.82 18.13
C GLN A 430 5.30 -28.34 19.29
N GLY A 431 5.13 -27.11 19.75
CA GLY A 431 5.92 -26.54 20.86
C GLY A 431 5.15 -26.52 22.17
N LYS A 432 5.52 -27.39 23.12
CA LYS A 432 4.99 -27.49 24.49
C LYS A 432 4.74 -26.13 25.16
N PHE A 433 3.48 -25.82 25.44
CA PHE A 433 3.09 -25.00 26.59
C PHE A 433 2.03 -25.76 27.39
N ASP A 434 2.50 -26.43 28.45
CA ASP A 434 1.68 -27.02 29.50
C ASP A 434 1.06 -25.89 30.34
N TYR A 435 -0.16 -25.47 30.02
CA TYR A 435 -1.17 -25.03 30.99
C TYR A 435 -2.55 -25.17 30.34
N TRP A 436 -3.02 -26.41 30.25
CA TRP A 436 -4.41 -26.74 29.96
C TRP A 436 -5.02 -27.34 31.23
N LYS A 437 -5.80 -26.56 31.98
CA LYS A 437 -6.76 -27.10 32.95
C LYS A 437 -8.13 -27.14 32.26
N PRO A 438 -8.72 -28.32 32.04
CA PRO A 438 -10.09 -28.40 31.53
C PRO A 438 -11.06 -27.93 32.62
N SER A 439 -11.91 -26.96 32.31
CA SER A 439 -13.13 -26.73 33.09
C SER A 439 -14.09 -27.91 32.90
N LYS A 440 -14.74 -28.34 33.97
CA LYS A 440 -15.60 -29.55 34.06
C LYS A 440 -16.92 -29.51 33.26
N ARG A 441 -17.11 -28.56 32.36
CA ARG A 441 -18.18 -28.58 31.37
C ARG A 441 -17.53 -28.29 30.04
N GLY A 442 -17.73 -29.17 29.06
CA GLY A 442 -17.13 -29.10 27.72
C GLY A 442 -17.64 -27.93 26.87
N ASP A 443 -17.90 -26.78 27.48
CA ASP A 443 -18.33 -25.57 26.82
C ASP A 443 -17.08 -24.90 26.27
N LYS A 444 -16.89 -25.07 24.95
CA LYS A 444 -15.97 -24.23 24.18
C LYS A 444 -16.56 -22.81 24.18
N TYR A 445 -16.07 -21.95 25.06
CA TYR A 445 -16.41 -20.53 25.02
C TYR A 445 -15.65 -19.87 23.87
N TRP A 446 -16.40 -19.27 22.96
CA TRP A 446 -15.91 -18.48 21.83
C TRP A 446 -15.69 -17.04 22.29
N GLU A 447 -14.52 -16.46 22.05
CA GLU A 447 -14.32 -15.01 22.16
C GLU A 447 -14.79 -14.35 20.86
N PRO A 448 -15.85 -13.52 20.86
CA PRO A 448 -16.28 -12.78 19.68
C PRO A 448 -15.33 -11.60 19.41
N GLY A 449 -14.80 -11.45 18.19
CA GLY A 449 -14.17 -10.21 17.74
C GLY A 449 -12.90 -10.28 16.88
N ALA A 450 -12.30 -11.45 16.64
CA ALA A 450 -11.07 -11.52 15.84
C ALA A 450 -11.37 -11.76 14.34
N ALA A 451 -11.49 -10.67 13.56
CA ALA A 451 -11.39 -10.76 12.11
C ALA A 451 -9.92 -10.96 11.71
N LEU A 452 -9.63 -12.06 11.02
CA LEU A 452 -8.31 -12.33 10.48
C LEU A 452 -8.21 -11.71 9.08
N ILE A 453 -7.35 -10.72 8.93
CA ILE A 453 -6.95 -10.26 7.60
C ILE A 453 -5.84 -11.17 7.12
N THR A 454 -6.05 -11.79 5.96
CA THR A 454 -4.95 -12.28 5.16
C THR A 454 -4.68 -11.24 4.07
N PHE A 455 -3.46 -10.74 3.98
CA PHE A 455 -3.09 -9.88 2.86
C PHE A 455 -1.84 -10.44 2.18
N GLU A 456 -1.85 -10.34 0.87
CA GLU A 456 -0.75 -10.75 0.01
C GLU A 456 -0.07 -9.50 -0.53
N ALA A 457 1.18 -9.29 -0.15
CA ALA A 457 2.01 -8.22 -0.67
C ALA A 457 2.69 -8.71 -1.95
N HIS A 458 2.58 -7.93 -3.02
CA HIS A 458 3.20 -8.18 -4.32
C HIS A 458 4.38 -7.23 -4.53
N GLY A 459 5.48 -7.73 -5.08
CA GLY A 459 6.75 -7.03 -5.07
C GLY A 459 7.90 -7.78 -5.72
N LYS A 460 9.11 -7.28 -5.52
CA LYS A 460 10.37 -7.89 -6.01
C LYS A 460 11.28 -8.16 -4.83
N TYR A 461 12.03 -9.25 -4.89
CA TYR A 461 13.00 -9.65 -3.87
C TYR A 461 12.38 -9.74 -2.47
N PHE A 462 11.26 -10.46 -2.34
CA PHE A 462 10.75 -10.85 -1.03
C PHE A 462 11.45 -12.12 -0.53
N SER A 463 11.57 -12.25 0.78
CA SER A 463 12.06 -13.47 1.45
C SER A 463 11.14 -13.87 2.61
N ASP A 464 11.32 -15.09 3.11
CA ASP A 464 10.62 -15.58 4.32
C ASP A 464 11.09 -14.90 5.62
N GLY A 465 12.16 -14.11 5.55
CA GLY A 465 12.62 -13.23 6.61
C GLY A 465 11.79 -11.97 6.75
N ASP A 466 11.06 -11.56 5.71
CA ASP A 466 10.37 -10.28 5.68
C ASP A 466 9.28 -10.16 6.74
N LYS A 467 9.05 -8.92 7.18
CA LYS A 467 8.09 -8.58 8.21
C LYS A 467 7.15 -7.47 7.75
N ALA A 468 5.93 -7.52 8.22
CA ALA A 468 4.94 -6.47 8.01
C ALA A 468 4.33 -6.02 9.33
N LEU A 469 3.85 -4.79 9.38
CA LEU A 469 3.12 -4.25 10.51
C LEU A 469 1.92 -3.45 10.00
N LEU A 470 0.75 -3.69 10.60
CA LEU A 470 -0.44 -2.88 10.37
C LEU A 470 -0.42 -1.69 11.33
N LEU A 471 -0.52 -0.49 10.78
CA LEU A 471 -0.55 0.75 11.56
C LEU A 471 -1.84 1.55 11.28
N PRO A 472 -2.33 2.33 12.25
CA PRO A 472 -3.39 3.31 12.00
C PRO A 472 -2.87 4.47 11.14
N GLU A 473 -3.77 5.22 10.50
CA GLU A 473 -3.42 6.35 9.62
C GLU A 473 -2.70 7.49 10.35
N SER A 474 -2.97 7.65 11.65
CA SER A 474 -2.32 8.64 12.52
C SER A 474 -0.84 8.34 12.81
N ALA A 475 -0.44 7.07 12.67
CA ALA A 475 0.94 6.64 12.75
C ALA A 475 1.61 6.76 11.38
N SER A 476 2.92 6.92 11.36
CA SER A 476 3.67 6.86 10.10
C SER A 476 4.56 5.62 10.14
N CYS A 477 4.65 4.92 9.00
CA CYS A 477 5.68 3.87 8.79
C CYS A 477 7.06 4.43 9.18
N GLY A 478 8.08 3.64 9.50
CA GLY A 478 9.42 4.18 9.74
C GLY A 478 9.60 5.27 10.84
N ASP A 479 8.59 5.55 11.68
CA ASP A 479 8.70 6.52 12.77
C ASP A 479 9.72 6.03 13.81
N ARG A 480 10.81 6.78 13.99
CA ARG A 480 11.90 6.44 14.91
C ARG A 480 11.44 6.33 16.36
N SER A 481 10.49 7.17 16.76
CA SER A 481 9.98 7.23 18.14
C SER A 481 8.94 6.16 18.41
N ALA A 482 8.20 5.75 17.35
CA ALA A 482 7.01 4.92 17.44
C ALA A 482 5.97 5.50 18.43
N GLU A 483 5.99 6.80 18.72
CA GLU A 483 5.13 7.42 19.74
C GLU A 483 3.64 7.28 19.41
N ARG A 484 3.32 7.24 18.11
CA ARG A 484 1.94 7.06 17.61
C ARG A 484 1.60 5.63 17.25
N TRP A 485 2.53 4.69 17.44
CA TRP A 485 2.30 3.28 17.12
C TRP A 485 1.52 2.60 18.25
N PRO A 486 0.82 1.48 17.96
CA PRO A 486 0.13 0.74 19.01
C PRO A 486 1.07 0.27 20.12
N ASP A 487 0.59 0.30 21.37
CA ASP A 487 1.31 -0.30 22.49
C ASP A 487 1.68 -1.75 22.19
N ARG A 488 2.92 -2.11 22.55
CA ARG A 488 3.50 -3.44 22.28
C ARG A 488 3.50 -3.82 20.79
N TRP A 489 3.60 -2.86 19.87
CA TRP A 489 3.66 -3.12 18.42
C TRP A 489 4.61 -4.26 18.00
N ARG A 490 5.70 -4.49 18.74
CA ARG A 490 6.64 -5.60 18.50
C ARG A 490 5.97 -6.97 18.52
N THR A 491 4.93 -7.17 19.32
CA THR A 491 4.17 -8.43 19.35
C THR A 491 3.14 -8.53 18.22
N LYS A 492 2.93 -7.45 17.48
CA LYS A 492 2.03 -7.35 16.32
C LYS A 492 2.78 -7.43 14.99
N VAL A 493 4.11 -7.59 15.02
CA VAL A 493 4.92 -7.78 13.82
C VAL A 493 4.58 -9.12 13.19
N LEU A 494 4.18 -9.07 11.93
CA LEU A 494 3.71 -10.21 11.16
C LEU A 494 4.90 -10.86 10.47
N SER A 495 4.95 -12.18 10.49
CA SER A 495 5.91 -12.96 9.71
C SER A 495 5.23 -13.48 8.45
N THR A 496 6.00 -13.51 7.35
CA THR A 496 5.59 -14.17 6.11
C THR A 496 5.29 -15.65 6.35
N LYS A 497 4.30 -16.18 5.63
CA LYS A 497 4.18 -17.63 5.49
C LYS A 497 5.28 -18.16 4.57
N PRO A 498 5.90 -19.32 4.88
CA PRO A 498 6.95 -19.88 4.05
C PRO A 498 6.43 -20.08 2.62
N HIS A 499 7.12 -19.45 1.67
CA HIS A 499 6.72 -19.40 0.27
C HIS A 499 7.54 -20.39 -0.56
N LEU A 500 6.98 -20.88 -1.67
CA LEU A 500 7.77 -21.52 -2.73
C LEU A 500 8.72 -20.48 -3.36
N PRO A 501 10.02 -20.77 -3.50
CA PRO A 501 11.00 -19.83 -4.05
C PRO A 501 10.64 -19.43 -5.49
N GLY A 502 10.73 -18.13 -5.78
CA GLY A 502 10.54 -17.55 -7.13
C GLY A 502 9.25 -16.75 -7.36
N ASN A 503 8.31 -16.74 -6.40
CA ASN A 503 7.12 -15.90 -6.52
C ASN A 503 7.37 -14.43 -6.15
N GLN A 504 6.71 -13.53 -6.89
CA GLN A 504 6.72 -12.08 -6.66
C GLN A 504 5.76 -11.66 -5.54
N SER A 505 5.27 -12.59 -4.73
CA SER A 505 4.27 -12.30 -3.70
C SER A 505 4.61 -13.00 -2.39
N THR A 506 4.14 -12.42 -1.29
CA THR A 506 4.26 -13.02 0.05
C THR A 506 3.02 -12.73 0.88
N THR A 507 2.54 -13.74 1.61
CA THR A 507 1.29 -13.67 2.36
C THR A 507 1.55 -13.45 3.85
N PHE A 508 0.87 -12.47 4.43
CA PHE A 508 0.82 -12.20 5.86
C PHE A 508 -0.57 -12.46 6.41
N GLN A 509 -0.65 -12.80 7.69
CA GLN A 509 -1.90 -12.96 8.42
C GLN A 509 -1.84 -12.16 9.71
N SER A 510 -2.89 -11.39 9.98
CA SER A 510 -2.98 -10.52 11.16
C SER A 510 -4.41 -10.39 11.67
N GLU A 511 -4.56 -10.11 12.96
CA GLU A 511 -5.80 -9.61 13.53
C GLU A 511 -6.00 -8.15 13.12
N PHE A 512 -7.22 -7.78 12.74
CA PHE A 512 -7.53 -6.47 12.17
C PHE A 512 -7.25 -5.30 13.15
N GLN A 513 -6.17 -4.56 12.94
CA GLN A 513 -5.88 -3.27 13.61
C GLN A 513 -4.97 -2.37 12.74
N GLY A 514 -5.50 -1.70 11.72
CA GLY A 514 -4.75 -0.69 10.95
C GLY A 514 -5.36 -0.35 9.60
N THR A 515 -4.91 0.76 9.01
CA THR A 515 -5.35 1.26 7.69
C THR A 515 -4.21 1.34 6.67
N GLN A 516 -2.97 1.04 7.08
CA GLN A 516 -1.81 0.98 6.20
C GLN A 516 -0.89 -0.17 6.60
N VAL A 517 -0.23 -0.76 5.61
CA VAL A 517 0.82 -1.77 5.82
C VAL A 517 2.17 -1.08 5.76
N CYS A 518 2.99 -1.28 6.79
CA CYS A 518 4.39 -0.90 6.79
C CYS A 518 5.25 -2.16 6.66
N PHE A 519 6.18 -2.17 5.72
CA PHE A 519 6.98 -3.35 5.39
C PHE A 519 8.45 -3.18 5.81
N CYS A 520 9.05 -4.26 6.29
CA CYS A 520 10.46 -4.35 6.64
C CYS A 520 11.08 -5.61 6.02
N GLU A 521 12.09 -5.42 5.18
CA GLU A 521 12.65 -6.45 4.29
C GLU A 521 13.78 -7.25 4.95
N ALA A 522 13.64 -7.62 6.21
CA ALA A 522 14.72 -8.28 6.94
C ALA A 522 14.19 -9.16 8.07
N SER A 523 14.96 -10.18 8.47
CA SER A 523 14.58 -11.00 9.63
C SER A 523 14.59 -10.20 10.93
N GLY A 524 15.52 -9.24 11.05
CA GLY A 524 15.76 -8.45 12.26
C GLY A 524 14.87 -7.21 12.44
N CYS A 525 13.58 -7.20 12.07
CA CYS A 525 12.73 -6.00 12.18
C CYS A 525 12.24 -5.69 13.61
N ASN A 526 13.17 -5.36 14.52
CA ASN A 526 12.89 -5.11 15.95
C ASN A 526 12.84 -3.61 16.34
N GLU A 527 13.18 -2.72 15.41
CA GLU A 527 13.13 -1.26 15.56
C GLU A 527 12.12 -0.67 14.57
N SER A 528 11.32 0.31 14.99
CA SER A 528 10.20 0.86 14.23
C SER A 528 10.61 1.56 12.93
N TRP A 529 11.75 2.25 12.95
CA TRP A 529 12.27 2.93 11.76
C TRP A 529 12.52 2.00 10.56
N ARG A 530 12.60 0.69 10.80
CA ARG A 530 12.87 -0.31 9.76
C ARG A 530 11.66 -0.65 8.89
N PHE A 531 10.46 -0.29 9.32
CA PHE A 531 9.25 -0.52 8.55
C PHE A 531 9.02 0.65 7.59
N GLY A 532 9.91 0.82 6.62
CA GLY A 532 9.98 2.02 5.78
C GLY A 532 8.91 2.08 4.69
N GLN A 533 8.58 0.96 4.06
CA GLN A 533 7.69 0.97 2.90
C GLN A 533 6.24 1.05 3.33
N LYS A 534 5.58 2.17 3.00
CA LYS A 534 4.15 2.38 3.19
C LYS A 534 3.38 1.88 1.98
N LEU A 535 2.44 0.97 2.21
CA LEU A 535 1.46 0.56 1.22
C LEU A 535 0.07 0.93 1.74
N PRO A 536 -0.60 1.91 1.11
CA PRO A 536 -1.99 2.14 1.41
C PRO A 536 -2.78 0.92 0.96
N PHE A 537 -3.82 0.58 1.71
CA PHE A 537 -4.81 -0.34 1.24
C PHE A 537 -6.19 0.20 1.59
N GLN A 538 -7.13 0.01 0.69
CA GLN A 538 -8.54 0.28 0.96
C GLN A 538 -9.18 -1.04 1.36
N LEU A 539 -9.90 -1.02 2.46
CA LEU A 539 -10.80 -2.12 2.78
C LEU A 539 -11.94 -2.06 1.77
N PRO A 540 -12.37 -3.19 1.20
CA PRO A 540 -13.68 -3.27 0.56
C PRO A 540 -14.71 -2.77 1.58
N GLU A 541 -15.49 -1.75 1.24
CA GLU A 541 -16.40 -1.07 2.17
C GLU A 541 -17.47 -2.01 2.76
N ASP A 542 -17.66 -3.20 2.17
CA ASP A 542 -18.77 -4.10 2.48
C ASP A 542 -18.39 -5.51 2.99
N ASP A 543 -17.13 -5.96 2.90
CA ASP A 543 -16.85 -7.42 3.02
C ASP A 543 -16.48 -7.93 4.42
N CYS A 544 -16.08 -7.10 5.39
CA CYS A 544 -16.05 -7.48 6.81
C CYS A 544 -16.28 -6.23 7.66
N ASN A 545 -17.46 -5.59 7.59
CA ASN A 545 -17.73 -4.38 8.37
C ASN A 545 -17.96 -4.73 9.87
N PRO A 546 -17.06 -4.41 10.81
CA PRO A 546 -17.30 -4.61 12.24
C PRO A 546 -18.36 -3.65 12.80
N LEU A 547 -18.78 -2.63 12.04
CA LEU A 547 -19.76 -1.61 12.46
C LEU A 547 -21.23 -2.01 12.24
N THR A 548 -21.51 -3.19 11.66
CA THR A 548 -22.83 -3.84 11.79
C THR A 548 -22.97 -4.64 13.10
N THR A 549 -21.97 -4.57 13.97
CA THR A 549 -22.02 -5.04 15.35
C THR A 549 -21.69 -3.93 16.34
N TYR A 550 -22.51 -2.88 16.39
CA TYR A 550 -22.64 -2.14 17.65
C TYR A 550 -23.45 -2.98 18.64
N SER A 551 -22.90 -3.04 19.84
CA SER A 551 -23.42 -3.71 21.02
C SER A 551 -24.92 -3.45 21.22
N VAL A 552 -25.72 -4.47 20.92
CA VAL A 552 -26.78 -4.81 21.85
C VAL A 552 -26.06 -5.14 23.15
N ASP A 553 -26.37 -4.41 24.21
CA ASP A 553 -26.04 -4.81 25.57
C ASP A 553 -26.56 -6.24 25.79
N ARG A 554 -25.68 -7.23 25.61
CA ARG A 554 -25.98 -8.66 25.75
C ARG A 554 -25.97 -9.12 27.20
N THR A 555 -26.12 -8.21 28.16
CA THR A 555 -26.57 -8.61 29.49
C THR A 555 -28.02 -9.10 29.50
N ASN A 556 -28.80 -8.91 28.40
CA ASN A 556 -30.17 -9.45 28.33
C ASN A 556 -30.63 -9.92 26.93
N PRO A 557 -30.18 -11.09 26.41
CA PRO A 557 -30.55 -11.59 25.08
C PRO A 557 -31.99 -12.14 24.95
N LYS A 558 -32.92 -11.83 25.86
CA LYS A 558 -34.21 -12.54 25.96
C LYS A 558 -35.39 -11.96 25.19
N LYS A 559 -35.29 -10.87 24.41
CA LYS A 559 -36.53 -10.13 24.06
C LYS A 559 -36.86 -9.73 22.61
N VAL A 560 -36.09 -10.01 21.56
CA VAL A 560 -36.46 -9.50 20.21
C VAL A 560 -36.32 -10.49 19.04
N ALA A 561 -36.27 -11.80 19.30
CA ALA A 561 -36.19 -12.81 18.23
C ALA A 561 -37.30 -13.86 18.32
N ASN A 562 -38.52 -13.46 18.67
CA ASN A 562 -39.62 -14.42 18.77
C ASN A 562 -40.60 -14.28 17.60
N PRO A 563 -41.02 -15.38 16.96
CA PRO A 563 -42.01 -15.36 15.89
C PRO A 563 -43.36 -14.85 16.43
N TRP A 564 -43.94 -13.89 15.72
CA TRP A 564 -45.26 -13.31 16.01
C TRP A 564 -46.28 -13.87 15.01
N ASN A 565 -47.54 -14.00 15.39
CA ASN A 565 -48.65 -14.11 14.44
C ASN A 565 -49.28 -12.72 14.31
N LEU A 566 -49.40 -12.18 13.10
CA LEU A 566 -49.97 -10.85 12.89
C LEU A 566 -51.45 -10.97 12.52
N VAL A 567 -52.31 -10.14 13.10
CA VAL A 567 -53.72 -10.04 12.71
C VAL A 567 -54.12 -8.60 12.48
N LEU A 568 -54.77 -8.32 11.36
CA LEU A 568 -55.30 -6.98 11.04
C LEU A 568 -56.74 -6.83 11.56
N VAL A 569 -57.01 -5.73 12.28
CA VAL A 569 -58.38 -5.35 12.67
C VAL A 569 -58.64 -3.89 12.36
N GLY A 570 -59.44 -3.64 11.31
CA GLY A 570 -59.58 -2.30 10.76
C GLY A 570 -58.22 -1.77 10.28
N LYS A 571 -57.77 -0.65 10.86
CA LYS A 571 -56.46 -0.02 10.56
C LYS A 571 -55.37 -0.33 11.60
N ARG A 572 -55.53 -1.40 12.39
CA ARG A 572 -54.61 -1.79 13.45
C ARG A 572 -54.04 -3.18 13.18
N VAL A 573 -52.72 -3.36 13.36
CA VAL A 573 -52.05 -4.66 13.24
C VAL A 573 -51.67 -5.14 14.63
N PHE A 574 -52.12 -6.33 15.02
CA PHE A 574 -51.78 -6.97 16.28
C PHE A 574 -50.73 -8.05 16.05
N GLY A 575 -49.56 -7.94 16.69
CA GLY A 575 -48.57 -9.00 16.76
C GLY A 575 -48.75 -9.82 18.03
N VAL A 576 -49.11 -11.10 17.87
CA VAL A 576 -49.28 -12.08 18.96
C VAL A 576 -48.03 -12.94 19.07
N PRO A 577 -47.36 -13.02 20.22
CA PRO A 577 -46.13 -13.79 20.35
C PRO A 577 -46.40 -15.29 20.39
N ARG A 578 -45.54 -16.09 19.76
CA ARG A 578 -45.59 -17.57 19.89
C ARG A 578 -45.01 -18.10 21.19
N GLU A 579 -44.19 -17.31 21.87
CA GLU A 579 -43.59 -17.72 23.14
C GLU A 579 -44.40 -17.19 24.33
N PRO A 580 -44.65 -18.02 25.35
CA PRO A 580 -45.32 -17.58 26.56
C PRO A 580 -44.51 -16.50 27.26
N GLY A 581 -45.20 -15.53 27.86
CA GLY A 581 -44.58 -14.46 28.65
C GLY A 581 -44.13 -13.23 27.86
N LEU A 582 -44.33 -13.21 26.55
CA LEU A 582 -44.17 -11.99 25.75
C LEU A 582 -45.46 -11.16 25.68
N PRO A 583 -45.37 -9.83 25.61
CA PRO A 583 -46.54 -8.97 25.36
C PRO A 583 -47.04 -9.17 23.94
N MET A 584 -48.32 -8.92 23.67
CA MET A 584 -48.86 -8.66 22.34
C MET A 584 -48.60 -7.19 21.96
N PHE A 585 -48.34 -6.91 20.69
CA PHE A 585 -48.11 -5.54 20.20
C PHE A 585 -49.26 -5.08 19.30
N GLU A 586 -49.73 -3.84 19.43
CA GLU A 586 -50.61 -3.18 18.46
C GLU A 586 -49.83 -2.10 17.74
N TYR A 587 -49.84 -2.14 16.41
CA TYR A 587 -49.31 -1.11 15.54
C TYR A 587 -50.45 -0.35 14.89
N SER A 588 -50.42 0.98 14.97
CA SER A 588 -51.35 1.84 14.23
C SER A 588 -50.84 2.04 12.80
N MET A 589 -51.68 1.77 11.80
CA MET A 589 -51.33 2.01 10.39
C MET A 589 -51.45 3.48 9.98
N GLU A 590 -51.99 4.36 10.85
CA GLU A 590 -52.09 5.81 10.61
C GLU A 590 -50.88 6.60 11.16
N GLY A 591 -50.00 5.95 11.93
CA GLY A 591 -48.80 6.55 12.52
C GLY A 591 -47.49 5.99 11.94
N ARG A 592 -46.35 6.41 12.48
CA ARG A 592 -45.07 5.74 12.20
C ARG A 592 -45.13 4.36 12.85
N MET A 593 -44.69 3.28 12.20
CA MET A 593 -44.68 1.94 12.82
C MET A 593 -43.83 1.83 14.10
N THR A 594 -43.06 2.86 14.44
CA THR A 594 -42.40 2.97 15.74
C THR A 594 -43.37 3.22 16.90
N ASP A 595 -44.59 3.65 16.59
CA ASP A 595 -45.64 3.94 17.57
C ASP A 595 -46.49 2.69 17.75
N TYR A 596 -46.12 1.87 18.74
CA TYR A 596 -46.83 0.64 19.09
C TYR A 596 -47.30 0.66 20.55
N LYS A 597 -48.36 -0.11 20.83
CA LYS A 597 -48.85 -0.35 22.20
C LYS A 597 -48.55 -1.79 22.62
N GLU A 598 -48.12 -1.96 23.86
CA GLU A 598 -47.88 -3.29 24.44
C GLU A 598 -49.08 -3.75 25.27
N TYR A 599 -49.44 -5.01 25.11
CA TYR A 599 -50.52 -5.69 25.81
C TYR A 599 -49.94 -6.91 26.52
N ILE A 600 -49.75 -6.83 27.83
CA ILE A 600 -49.25 -7.96 28.61
C ILE A 600 -50.43 -8.87 28.97
N PHE A 601 -50.34 -10.14 28.59
CA PHE A 601 -51.28 -11.17 29.03
C PHE A 601 -51.11 -11.45 30.52
N GLU A 602 -52.23 -11.65 31.23
CA GLU A 602 -52.20 -12.21 32.59
C GLU A 602 -51.49 -13.57 32.59
N GLU A 603 -50.90 -13.95 33.72
CA GLU A 603 -50.01 -15.12 33.82
C GLU A 603 -50.69 -16.42 33.32
N GLU A 604 -51.99 -16.60 33.59
CA GLU A 604 -52.77 -17.75 33.11
C GLU A 604 -52.97 -17.79 31.58
N HIS A 605 -52.86 -16.63 30.93
CA HIS A 605 -53.00 -16.41 29.50
C HIS A 605 -51.65 -16.42 28.74
N GLN A 606 -50.53 -16.62 29.42
CA GLN A 606 -49.20 -16.72 28.80
C GLN A 606 -48.97 -18.14 28.24
N LYS A 607 -49.58 -18.44 27.09
CA LYS A 607 -49.44 -19.72 26.38
C LYS A 607 -48.59 -19.59 25.11
N HIS A 608 -48.24 -20.72 24.51
CA HIS A 608 -47.69 -20.76 23.15
C HIS A 608 -48.80 -20.50 22.12
N TRP A 609 -49.11 -19.24 21.86
CA TRP A 609 -50.14 -18.88 20.89
C TRP A 609 -49.66 -19.15 19.47
N PHE A 610 -50.30 -20.08 18.78
CA PHE A 610 -49.88 -20.45 17.43
C PHE A 610 -50.68 -19.77 16.34
N GLN A 611 -51.95 -19.51 16.58
CA GLN A 611 -52.81 -18.93 15.58
C GLN A 611 -53.73 -17.88 16.17
N ALA A 612 -54.07 -16.91 15.34
CA ALA A 612 -54.91 -15.81 15.70
C ALA A 612 -55.90 -15.50 14.56
N VAL A 613 -57.16 -15.27 14.91
CA VAL A 613 -58.21 -14.81 13.98
C VAL A 613 -59.02 -13.72 14.64
N VAL A 614 -59.73 -12.90 13.85
CA VAL A 614 -60.58 -11.85 14.39
C VAL A 614 -62.01 -12.01 13.88
N SER A 615 -62.96 -11.84 14.80
CA SER A 615 -64.39 -11.71 14.49
C SER A 615 -64.97 -10.58 15.33
N ASN A 616 -65.72 -9.66 14.72
CA ASN A 616 -66.46 -8.59 15.42
C ASN A 616 -65.63 -7.85 16.51
N ASN A 617 -64.42 -7.39 16.16
CA ASN A 617 -63.46 -6.74 17.09
C ASN A 617 -63.00 -7.61 18.28
N THR A 618 -63.18 -8.91 18.20
CA THR A 618 -62.65 -9.87 19.17
C THR A 618 -61.55 -10.68 18.49
N LEU A 619 -60.36 -10.63 19.07
CA LEU A 619 -59.21 -11.43 18.68
C LEU A 619 -59.28 -12.78 19.40
N TYR A 620 -59.27 -13.86 18.64
CA TYR A 620 -59.28 -15.22 19.14
C TYR A 620 -57.92 -15.86 18.90
N LEU A 621 -57.31 -16.35 19.97
CA LEU A 621 -56.00 -17.01 19.93
C LEU A 621 -56.15 -18.50 20.23
N LEU A 622 -55.46 -19.33 19.46
CA LEU A 622 -55.36 -20.77 19.66
C LEU A 622 -53.97 -21.12 20.16
N ALA A 623 -53.91 -21.77 21.32
CA ALA A 623 -52.67 -22.29 21.87
C ALA A 623 -52.19 -23.49 21.05
N LYS A 624 -50.87 -23.69 20.95
CA LYS A 624 -50.22 -24.79 20.22
C LYS A 624 -50.77 -26.17 20.63
N GLU A 625 -51.12 -26.34 21.89
CA GLU A 625 -51.68 -27.59 22.43
C GLU A 625 -53.13 -27.82 22.01
N GLY A 626 -53.79 -26.87 21.34
CA GLY A 626 -55.19 -26.96 20.93
C GLY A 626 -56.21 -26.96 22.08
N LYS A 627 -55.73 -26.85 23.33
CA LYS A 627 -56.54 -26.98 24.56
C LYS A 627 -57.20 -25.69 25.01
N PHE A 628 -56.70 -24.53 24.59
CA PHE A 628 -57.13 -23.24 25.10
C PHE A 628 -57.43 -22.26 23.97
N PHE A 629 -58.54 -21.54 24.14
CA PHE A 629 -58.88 -20.34 23.36
C PHE A 629 -58.84 -19.12 24.25
N LEU A 630 -58.14 -18.09 23.81
CA LEU A 630 -58.27 -16.76 24.41
C LEU A 630 -59.10 -15.89 23.48
N SER A 631 -60.22 -15.35 23.98
CA SER A 631 -60.94 -14.28 23.30
C SER A 631 -60.60 -12.95 23.96
N VAL A 632 -60.20 -11.97 23.15
CA VAL A 632 -59.72 -10.65 23.58
C VAL A 632 -60.52 -9.59 22.85
N ASP A 633 -61.31 -8.78 23.58
CA ASP A 633 -61.93 -7.60 23.00
C ASP A 633 -60.86 -6.53 22.79
N ILE A 634 -60.51 -6.28 21.52
CA ILE A 634 -59.41 -5.38 21.17
C ILE A 634 -59.77 -3.89 21.26
N ASN A 635 -60.99 -3.55 21.65
CA ASN A 635 -61.40 -2.17 21.91
C ASN A 635 -61.25 -1.78 23.39
N GLN A 636 -61.05 -2.73 24.29
CA GLN A 636 -60.86 -2.44 25.71
C GLN A 636 -59.40 -2.05 26.01
N HIS A 637 -59.20 -1.12 26.95
CA HIS A 637 -57.87 -0.65 27.37
C HIS A 637 -57.24 -1.60 28.40
N THR A 638 -55.91 -1.63 28.46
CA THR A 638 -55.10 -2.53 29.30
C THR A 638 -55.41 -2.46 30.80
N PRO A 639 -55.29 -3.58 31.55
CA PRO A 639 -54.99 -4.95 31.07
C PRO A 639 -56.17 -5.53 30.29
N MET A 640 -55.90 -6.31 29.23
CA MET A 640 -56.96 -6.90 28.42
C MET A 640 -57.64 -8.04 29.20
N PRO A 641 -58.90 -7.91 29.62
CA PRO A 641 -59.63 -9.03 30.20
C PRO A 641 -59.91 -10.04 29.07
N GLY A 642 -59.10 -11.09 29.02
CA GLY A 642 -59.32 -12.22 28.13
C GLY A 642 -60.24 -13.24 28.80
N LYS A 643 -61.19 -13.82 28.05
CA LYS A 643 -61.90 -15.00 28.52
C LYS A 643 -61.19 -16.24 28.00
N LEU A 644 -60.49 -16.94 28.88
CA LEU A 644 -59.95 -18.27 28.59
C LEU A 644 -61.13 -19.26 28.51
N VAL A 645 -61.30 -19.86 27.35
CA VAL A 645 -62.23 -20.97 27.16
C VAL A 645 -61.40 -22.24 27.15
N ASP A 646 -61.45 -23.01 28.26
CA ASP A 646 -60.96 -24.38 28.25
C ASP A 646 -61.85 -25.17 27.30
N THR A 647 -61.20 -25.76 26.30
CA THR A 647 -61.91 -26.47 25.26
C THR A 647 -62.31 -27.88 25.68
N HIS A 648 -61.83 -28.38 26.84
CA HIS A 648 -62.02 -29.74 27.37
C HIS A 648 -62.16 -30.78 26.25
N THR A 649 -61.18 -30.77 25.35
CA THR A 649 -61.31 -31.32 24.01
C THR A 649 -61.13 -32.84 23.95
N GLY A 650 -60.85 -33.51 25.07
CA GLY A 650 -60.48 -34.93 25.08
C GLY A 650 -59.14 -35.21 24.36
N LEU A 651 -58.36 -34.17 24.04
CA LEU A 651 -57.05 -34.28 23.39
C LEU A 651 -56.02 -34.74 24.41
N THR A 652 -55.54 -35.98 24.27
CA THR A 652 -54.64 -36.63 25.23
C THR A 652 -53.16 -36.44 24.93
N SER A 653 -52.79 -35.99 23.73
CA SER A 653 -51.39 -35.79 23.34
C SER A 653 -51.02 -34.31 23.30
N ASP A 654 -49.76 -34.00 23.56
CA ASP A 654 -49.21 -32.67 23.32
C ASP A 654 -48.79 -32.57 21.84
N GLY A 655 -49.29 -31.56 21.12
CA GLY A 655 -48.96 -31.37 19.71
C GLY A 655 -49.92 -30.48 18.93
N TRP A 656 -49.60 -30.32 17.65
CA TRP A 656 -50.33 -29.53 16.65
C TRP A 656 -51.66 -30.20 16.24
N HIS A 657 -52.65 -30.19 17.14
CA HIS A 657 -53.96 -30.79 16.89
C HIS A 657 -54.69 -30.11 15.74
N PHE A 658 -54.70 -28.78 15.78
CA PHE A 658 -55.23 -27.91 14.75
C PHE A 658 -54.09 -27.04 14.22
N PHE A 659 -54.02 -26.91 12.90
CA PHE A 659 -53.00 -26.11 12.24
C PHE A 659 -53.58 -24.81 11.66
N GLY A 660 -54.92 -24.71 11.62
CA GLY A 660 -55.65 -23.65 10.94
C GLY A 660 -56.93 -23.24 11.68
N MET A 661 -57.32 -21.97 11.53
CA MET A 661 -58.56 -21.39 12.05
C MET A 661 -59.18 -20.49 10.99
N ALA A 662 -60.49 -20.63 10.78
CA ALA A 662 -61.27 -19.75 9.91
C ALA A 662 -62.52 -19.26 10.65
N VAL A 663 -62.86 -17.99 10.48
CA VAL A 663 -64.08 -17.39 11.06
C VAL A 663 -65.13 -17.32 9.96
N VAL A 664 -66.31 -17.91 10.18
CA VAL A 664 -67.48 -17.72 9.32
C VAL A 664 -68.72 -17.46 10.16
N GLY A 665 -69.34 -16.30 9.96
CA GLY A 665 -70.47 -15.86 10.77
C GLY A 665 -70.13 -15.81 12.26
N SER A 666 -70.93 -16.47 13.08
CA SER A 666 -70.73 -16.60 14.52
C SER A 666 -70.01 -17.88 14.92
N SER A 667 -69.15 -18.44 14.06
CA SER A 667 -68.45 -19.69 14.32
C SER A 667 -66.98 -19.60 13.90
N ILE A 668 -66.12 -20.25 14.68
CA ILE A 668 -64.71 -20.49 14.35
C ILE A 668 -64.53 -21.96 14.04
N TYR A 669 -64.00 -22.23 12.85
CA TYR A 669 -63.74 -23.58 12.36
C TYR A 669 -62.24 -23.87 12.48
N LEU A 670 -61.92 -24.95 13.20
CA LEU A 670 -60.56 -25.39 13.43
C LEU A 670 -60.21 -26.50 12.45
N VAL A 671 -59.27 -26.19 11.55
CA VAL A 671 -58.82 -27.13 10.53
C VAL A 671 -57.83 -28.12 11.15
N PRO A 672 -58.09 -29.43 11.00
CA PRO A 672 -57.27 -30.46 11.62
C PRO A 672 -55.84 -30.44 11.09
N GLY A 673 -54.88 -30.36 12.02
CA GLY A 673 -53.48 -30.69 11.79
C GLY A 673 -53.31 -32.19 11.91
N ARG A 674 -53.32 -32.70 13.16
CA ARG A 674 -53.26 -34.13 13.48
C ARG A 674 -54.63 -34.76 13.73
N GLU A 675 -55.63 -33.95 14.06
CA GLU A 675 -56.98 -34.41 14.38
C GLU A 675 -57.68 -35.07 13.19
N SER A 676 -58.63 -35.97 13.45
CA SER A 676 -59.39 -36.69 12.41
C SER A 676 -60.67 -35.96 11.99
N ASN A 677 -60.95 -34.80 12.59
CA ASN A 677 -62.22 -34.11 12.45
C ASN A 677 -62.03 -32.60 12.56
N VAL A 678 -62.98 -31.85 11.99
CA VAL A 678 -63.06 -30.40 12.17
C VAL A 678 -63.70 -30.11 13.53
N ARG A 679 -63.29 -29.03 14.19
CA ARG A 679 -63.99 -28.54 15.39
C ARG A 679 -64.57 -27.17 15.12
N ILE A 680 -65.76 -26.93 15.66
CA ILE A 680 -66.46 -25.67 15.48
C ILE A 680 -66.71 -25.07 16.86
N LEU A 681 -66.18 -23.88 17.10
CA LEU A 681 -66.49 -23.07 18.26
C LEU A 681 -67.61 -22.11 17.88
N ASP A 682 -68.78 -22.29 18.47
CA ASP A 682 -69.88 -21.34 18.34
C ASP A 682 -69.57 -20.12 19.22
N LEU A 683 -69.44 -18.95 18.60
CA LEU A 683 -69.08 -17.71 19.27
C LEU A 683 -70.24 -17.13 20.11
N VAL A 684 -71.48 -17.55 19.83
CA VAL A 684 -72.66 -17.11 20.59
C VAL A 684 -72.74 -17.87 21.91
N THR A 685 -72.60 -19.19 21.86
CA THR A 685 -72.71 -20.03 23.06
C THR A 685 -71.38 -20.21 23.79
N GLY A 686 -70.25 -19.99 23.10
CA GLY A 686 -68.91 -20.28 23.60
C GLY A 686 -68.63 -21.78 23.73
N THR A 687 -69.43 -22.63 23.08
CA THR A 687 -69.30 -24.10 23.18
C THR A 687 -68.73 -24.69 21.90
N PHE A 688 -67.91 -25.72 22.04
CA PHE A 688 -67.47 -26.54 20.92
C PHE A 688 -68.56 -27.53 20.51
N ARG A 689 -68.78 -27.67 19.21
CA ARG A 689 -69.43 -28.84 18.62
C ARG A 689 -68.43 -29.61 17.77
N LEU A 690 -68.39 -30.93 17.98
CA LEU A 690 -67.59 -31.83 17.15
C LEU A 690 -68.24 -31.87 15.76
N SER A 691 -67.44 -31.66 14.73
CA SER A 691 -67.90 -31.68 13.34
C SER A 691 -67.23 -32.81 12.57
N LEU A 692 -67.95 -33.28 11.56
CA LEU A 692 -67.60 -34.14 10.43
C LEU A 692 -66.25 -34.88 10.48
N PRO A 693 -66.26 -36.23 10.46
CA PRO A 693 -65.03 -36.99 10.24
C PRO A 693 -64.46 -36.67 8.85
N LEU A 694 -63.13 -36.66 8.76
CA LEU A 694 -62.41 -36.61 7.49
C LEU A 694 -62.51 -37.97 6.78
N GLU A 695 -63.65 -38.27 6.15
CA GLU A 695 -63.81 -39.49 5.36
C GLU A 695 -62.97 -39.42 4.07
N GLY A 696 -62.29 -40.52 3.73
CA GLY A 696 -61.55 -40.67 2.48
C GLY A 696 -60.04 -40.34 2.50
N LEU A 697 -59.50 -39.76 3.59
CA LEU A 697 -58.05 -39.62 3.75
C LEU A 697 -57.39 -40.94 4.18
N ARG A 698 -56.84 -41.68 3.21
CA ARG A 698 -55.87 -42.76 3.52
C ARG A 698 -54.51 -42.13 3.80
N TYR A 699 -54.22 -41.84 5.05
CA TYR A 699 -52.89 -41.38 5.46
C TYR A 699 -52.40 -42.21 6.64
N ASP A 700 -51.29 -42.95 6.44
CA ASP A 700 -50.83 -43.98 7.40
C ASP A 700 -50.19 -43.40 8.67
N LYS A 701 -49.75 -42.14 8.62
CA LYS A 701 -49.02 -41.50 9.74
C LYS A 701 -49.95 -40.62 10.57
N GLN A 702 -50.38 -41.14 11.71
CA GLN A 702 -51.17 -40.40 12.71
C GLN A 702 -50.46 -39.14 13.30
N SER A 703 -49.19 -38.89 13.00
CA SER A 703 -48.36 -37.88 13.68
C SER A 703 -48.08 -36.59 12.88
N SER A 704 -48.76 -36.40 11.76
CA SER A 704 -48.36 -35.47 10.71
C SER A 704 -49.42 -34.37 10.47
N ASN A 705 -48.99 -33.17 10.08
CA ASN A 705 -49.87 -32.00 9.88
C ASN A 705 -50.54 -32.11 8.49
N LYS A 706 -51.86 -32.31 8.44
CA LYS A 706 -52.55 -32.61 7.18
C LYS A 706 -52.64 -31.40 6.25
N PHE A 707 -53.16 -30.29 6.75
CA PHE A 707 -53.49 -29.11 5.96
C PHE A 707 -52.79 -27.86 6.48
N GLY A 708 -52.58 -26.90 5.58
CA GLY A 708 -52.05 -25.57 5.90
C GLY A 708 -53.11 -24.63 6.46
N PHE A 709 -52.83 -23.33 6.43
CA PHE A 709 -53.74 -22.30 6.95
C PHE A 709 -54.96 -22.09 6.01
N PRO A 710 -56.18 -22.07 6.58
CA PRO A 710 -57.39 -22.01 5.79
C PRO A 710 -57.74 -20.62 5.29
N CYS A 711 -58.53 -20.60 4.22
CA CYS A 711 -59.17 -19.42 3.66
C CYS A 711 -60.66 -19.67 3.48
N VAL A 712 -61.48 -18.64 3.70
CA VAL A 712 -62.94 -18.69 3.48
C VAL A 712 -63.24 -18.09 2.12
N SER A 713 -63.95 -18.81 1.27
CA SER A 713 -64.45 -18.31 -0.02
C SER A 713 -65.78 -18.98 -0.36
N GLN A 714 -66.73 -18.23 -0.90
CA GLN A 714 -68.05 -18.72 -1.34
C GLN A 714 -68.78 -19.60 -0.30
N ASN A 715 -68.75 -19.20 0.98
CA ASN A 715 -69.31 -19.96 2.11
C ASN A 715 -68.73 -21.38 2.27
N LYS A 716 -67.49 -21.58 1.84
CA LYS A 716 -66.72 -22.78 2.07
C LYS A 716 -65.38 -22.41 2.72
N ILE A 717 -64.87 -23.32 3.52
CA ILE A 717 -63.52 -23.24 4.08
C ILE A 717 -62.62 -24.13 3.25
N PHE A 718 -61.51 -23.56 2.80
CA PHE A 718 -60.48 -24.25 2.04
C PHE A 718 -59.20 -24.26 2.84
N ALA A 719 -58.47 -25.38 2.88
CA ALA A 719 -57.12 -25.41 3.44
C ALA A 719 -56.17 -26.16 2.50
N PRO A 720 -54.98 -25.60 2.23
CA PRO A 720 -54.09 -26.18 1.23
C PRO A 720 -53.48 -27.48 1.75
N PRO A 721 -53.03 -28.35 0.84
CA PRO A 721 -52.35 -29.57 1.23
C PRO A 721 -50.99 -29.24 1.90
N TRP A 722 -50.77 -29.74 3.11
CA TRP A 722 -49.48 -29.58 3.82
C TRP A 722 -48.66 -30.87 3.73
N GLU A 723 -49.15 -31.97 4.30
CA GLU A 723 -48.50 -33.30 4.20
C GLU A 723 -49.38 -34.35 3.52
N VAL A 724 -50.59 -33.98 3.08
CA VAL A 724 -51.52 -34.86 2.35
C VAL A 724 -51.66 -34.43 0.90
N GLU A 725 -51.90 -35.36 -0.03
CA GLU A 725 -52.03 -35.09 -1.47
C GLU A 725 -53.40 -34.51 -1.86
N ALA A 726 -54.04 -33.72 -1.00
CA ALA A 726 -55.36 -33.16 -1.27
C ALA A 726 -55.62 -31.87 -0.48
N PHE A 727 -56.37 -30.94 -1.06
CA PHE A 727 -56.84 -29.78 -0.30
C PHE A 727 -58.18 -30.08 0.37
N PHE A 728 -58.38 -29.43 1.52
CA PHE A 728 -59.58 -29.51 2.34
C PHE A 728 -60.66 -28.57 1.79
N VAL A 729 -61.91 -29.02 1.76
CA VAL A 729 -63.09 -28.18 1.47
C VAL A 729 -64.23 -28.54 2.41
N MET A 730 -64.78 -27.55 3.09
CA MET A 730 -65.97 -27.72 3.95
C MET A 730 -67.01 -26.66 3.63
N ASN A 731 -68.26 -27.07 3.40
CA ASN A 731 -69.37 -26.14 3.26
C ASN A 731 -69.83 -25.69 4.66
N VAL A 732 -69.89 -24.37 4.89
CA VAL A 732 -70.27 -23.82 6.20
C VAL A 732 -71.78 -23.59 6.34
N LEU A 733 -72.52 -23.56 5.22
CA LEU A 733 -73.99 -23.44 5.25
C LEU A 733 -74.68 -24.77 5.54
N ASP A 734 -73.99 -25.87 5.25
CA ASP A 734 -74.49 -27.21 5.46
C ASP A 734 -73.40 -28.07 6.10
N GLU A 735 -73.30 -27.97 7.43
CA GLU A 735 -72.36 -28.74 8.25
C GLU A 735 -72.66 -30.26 8.23
N SER A 736 -73.72 -30.70 7.56
CA SER A 736 -74.01 -32.12 7.34
C SER A 736 -73.31 -32.70 6.10
N VAL A 737 -72.86 -31.85 5.17
CA VAL A 737 -72.13 -32.28 3.97
C VAL A 737 -70.71 -32.69 4.37
N PRO A 738 -70.29 -33.94 4.10
CA PRO A 738 -68.94 -34.39 4.41
C PRO A 738 -67.87 -33.46 3.82
N VAL A 739 -66.78 -33.30 4.57
CA VAL A 739 -65.59 -32.59 4.10
C VAL A 739 -65.15 -33.22 2.78
N GLN A 740 -65.06 -32.42 1.72
CA GLN A 740 -64.55 -32.89 0.44
C GLN A 740 -63.04 -32.77 0.42
N ILE A 741 -62.40 -33.82 -0.09
CA ILE A 741 -60.95 -33.96 -0.14
C ILE A 741 -60.60 -34.12 -1.61
N LYS A 742 -59.96 -33.09 -2.18
CA LYS A 742 -59.69 -33.02 -3.62
C LYS A 742 -58.22 -33.25 -3.88
N HIS A 743 -57.91 -34.37 -4.54
CA HIS A 743 -56.54 -34.77 -4.78
C HIS A 743 -55.79 -33.79 -5.69
N VAL A 744 -54.58 -33.44 -5.26
CA VAL A 744 -53.60 -32.63 -5.99
C VAL A 744 -52.31 -33.43 -6.02
N ALA A 745 -51.92 -33.93 -7.20
CA ALA A 745 -50.70 -34.71 -7.34
C ALA A 745 -49.46 -33.86 -6.98
N PHE A 746 -48.58 -34.37 -6.12
CA PHE A 746 -47.28 -33.76 -5.83
C PHE A 746 -46.26 -34.06 -6.92
N GLU A 747 -45.31 -33.16 -7.17
CA GLU A 747 -44.19 -33.46 -8.09
C GLU A 747 -43.15 -34.38 -7.42
N ARG A 748 -43.00 -34.30 -6.09
CA ARG A 748 -42.14 -35.17 -5.29
C ARG A 748 -42.96 -35.97 -4.28
N ARG A 749 -42.80 -37.29 -4.28
CA ARG A 749 -43.36 -38.22 -3.27
C ARG A 749 -42.92 -37.97 -1.81
N MET A 750 -42.06 -36.97 -1.54
CA MET A 750 -41.52 -36.68 -0.20
C MET A 750 -41.57 -35.19 0.18
N ALA A 751 -42.38 -34.36 -0.49
CA ALA A 751 -42.56 -32.97 -0.05
C ALA A 751 -43.39 -32.95 1.25
N ILE A 752 -42.71 -32.96 2.39
CA ILE A 752 -43.30 -32.57 3.68
C ILE A 752 -43.57 -31.06 3.57
N CYS A 753 -44.78 -30.58 3.89
CA CYS A 753 -45.15 -29.15 3.81
C CYS A 753 -45.23 -28.57 2.38
N ALA A 754 -46.16 -29.04 1.54
CA ALA A 754 -46.28 -28.63 0.13
C ALA A 754 -46.65 -27.13 -0.02
N TRP A 755 -47.80 -26.71 0.51
CA TRP A 755 -48.29 -25.32 0.44
C TRP A 755 -48.78 -24.81 1.79
N SER A 756 -48.38 -23.61 2.19
CA SER A 756 -48.60 -23.10 3.56
C SER A 756 -49.97 -22.53 3.84
N GLU A 757 -50.50 -21.69 2.96
CA GLU A 757 -51.72 -20.91 3.22
C GLU A 757 -52.41 -20.54 1.91
N PHE A 758 -53.76 -20.47 1.92
CA PHE A 758 -54.54 -19.90 0.83
C PHE A 758 -54.84 -18.41 1.04
N VAL A 759 -54.86 -17.64 -0.04
CA VAL A 759 -55.51 -16.31 -0.10
C VAL A 759 -56.54 -16.28 -1.22
N GLU A 760 -57.68 -15.63 -1.00
CA GLU A 760 -58.68 -15.38 -2.03
C GLU A 760 -58.37 -14.08 -2.78
N PHE A 761 -58.37 -14.16 -4.11
CA PHE A 761 -58.32 -12.98 -4.98
C PHE A 761 -59.01 -13.24 -6.31
N GLY A 762 -59.81 -12.27 -6.79
CA GLY A 762 -60.43 -12.35 -8.12
C GLY A 762 -61.33 -13.58 -8.31
N GLY A 763 -61.93 -14.10 -7.23
CA GLY A 763 -62.76 -15.31 -7.25
C GLY A 763 -61.99 -16.63 -7.25
N PHE A 764 -60.66 -16.61 -7.15
CA PHE A 764 -59.81 -17.80 -7.04
C PHE A 764 -59.06 -17.83 -5.71
N LEU A 765 -58.63 -19.01 -5.30
CA LEU A 765 -57.74 -19.21 -4.16
C LEU A 765 -56.32 -19.49 -4.64
N TYR A 766 -55.32 -18.90 -3.99
CA TYR A 766 -53.91 -19.06 -4.32
C TYR A 766 -53.12 -19.53 -3.11
N ALA A 767 -52.39 -20.65 -3.22
CA ALA A 767 -51.61 -21.21 -2.13
C ALA A 767 -50.11 -20.92 -2.27
N SER A 768 -49.50 -20.41 -1.20
CA SER A 768 -48.05 -20.16 -1.11
C SER A 768 -47.25 -21.47 -1.16
N PRO A 769 -46.30 -21.63 -2.10
CA PRO A 769 -45.44 -22.81 -2.14
C PRO A 769 -44.44 -22.80 -0.98
N TYR A 770 -44.33 -23.91 -0.25
CA TYR A 770 -43.38 -24.05 0.86
C TYR A 770 -42.32 -25.13 0.61
N ASN A 771 -42.67 -26.26 0.00
CA ASN A 771 -41.71 -27.24 -0.53
C ASN A 771 -42.12 -27.75 -1.93
N GLU A 772 -43.08 -27.08 -2.56
CA GLU A 772 -43.51 -27.29 -3.94
C GLU A 772 -42.95 -26.20 -4.85
N LYS A 773 -42.75 -26.51 -6.13
CA LYS A 773 -42.22 -25.56 -7.14
C LYS A 773 -43.30 -24.74 -7.83
N THR A 774 -44.53 -24.83 -7.34
CA THR A 774 -45.70 -24.30 -8.01
C THR A 774 -46.62 -23.59 -7.03
N ILE A 775 -47.25 -22.49 -7.43
CA ILE A 775 -48.37 -21.88 -6.70
C ILE A 775 -49.62 -22.68 -7.06
N LEU A 776 -50.38 -23.13 -6.06
CA LEU A 776 -51.64 -23.84 -6.29
C LEU A 776 -52.78 -22.81 -6.44
N ARG A 777 -53.42 -22.76 -7.62
CA ARG A 777 -54.63 -21.97 -7.84
C ARG A 777 -55.86 -22.87 -7.85
N VAL A 778 -56.88 -22.56 -7.05
CA VAL A 778 -58.14 -23.32 -6.96
C VAL A 778 -59.32 -22.42 -7.32
N ASP A 779 -60.26 -22.93 -8.11
CA ASP A 779 -61.58 -22.34 -8.30
C ASP A 779 -62.53 -22.85 -7.19
N PRO A 780 -63.01 -21.99 -6.29
CA PRO A 780 -63.87 -22.39 -5.18
C PRO A 780 -65.28 -22.86 -5.62
N GLY A 781 -65.70 -22.52 -6.84
CA GLY A 781 -67.02 -22.86 -7.40
C GLY A 781 -67.10 -24.31 -7.81
N ASP A 782 -66.24 -24.72 -8.77
CA ASP A 782 -66.23 -26.07 -9.34
C ASP A 782 -65.15 -27.00 -8.77
N LEU A 783 -64.29 -26.48 -7.88
CA LEU A 783 -63.19 -27.20 -7.23
C LEU A 783 -62.11 -27.69 -8.19
N THR A 784 -62.01 -27.09 -9.38
CA THR A 784 -60.89 -27.29 -10.30
C THR A 784 -59.65 -26.55 -9.79
N TRP A 785 -58.48 -27.03 -10.18
CA TRP A 785 -57.22 -26.46 -9.75
C TRP A 785 -56.16 -26.53 -10.85
N VAL A 786 -55.21 -25.59 -10.79
CA VAL A 786 -54.03 -25.56 -11.65
C VAL A 786 -52.78 -25.24 -10.83
N LYS A 787 -51.63 -25.72 -11.30
CA LYS A 787 -50.31 -25.40 -10.74
C LYS A 787 -49.62 -24.35 -11.60
N LEU A 788 -49.31 -23.19 -11.02
CA LEU A 788 -48.58 -22.12 -11.68
C LEU A 788 -47.09 -22.27 -11.38
N GLN A 789 -46.25 -22.37 -12.41
CA GLN A 789 -44.82 -22.59 -12.23
C GLN A 789 -44.13 -21.35 -11.66
N VAL A 790 -43.26 -21.59 -10.67
CA VAL A 790 -42.50 -20.53 -10.01
C VAL A 790 -41.20 -20.22 -10.75
N GLY A 791 -40.62 -21.19 -11.46
CA GLY A 791 -39.41 -21.00 -12.27
C GLY A 791 -38.09 -21.04 -11.48
N LEU A 792 -38.11 -21.54 -10.23
CA LEU A 792 -36.91 -21.73 -9.41
C LEU A 792 -36.35 -23.16 -9.56
N SER A 793 -35.02 -23.29 -9.50
CA SER A 793 -34.32 -24.57 -9.57
C SER A 793 -34.58 -25.44 -8.33
N GLN A 794 -34.76 -24.81 -7.16
CA GLN A 794 -35.14 -25.43 -5.89
C GLN A 794 -36.53 -24.99 -5.46
N PRO A 795 -37.27 -25.84 -4.70
CA PRO A 795 -38.55 -25.43 -4.12
C PRO A 795 -38.35 -24.20 -3.23
N PRO A 796 -39.09 -23.11 -3.44
CA PRO A 796 -39.07 -22.00 -2.51
C PRO A 796 -39.72 -22.40 -1.20
N ARG A 797 -39.27 -21.78 -0.11
CA ARG A 797 -39.99 -21.79 1.17
C ARG A 797 -40.68 -20.45 1.33
N TRP A 798 -41.91 -20.34 0.83
CA TRP A 798 -42.72 -19.14 0.94
C TRP A 798 -43.97 -19.38 1.79
N SER A 799 -44.42 -18.33 2.46
CA SER A 799 -45.62 -18.32 3.29
C SER A 799 -46.41 -17.02 3.13
N GLY A 800 -47.44 -16.82 3.96
CA GLY A 800 -48.16 -15.55 4.12
C GLY A 800 -48.50 -14.84 2.82
N PRO A 801 -49.33 -15.44 1.94
CA PRO A 801 -49.75 -14.79 0.72
C PRO A 801 -50.60 -13.55 1.04
N ALA A 802 -50.27 -12.40 0.46
CA ALA A 802 -50.96 -11.13 0.70
C ALA A 802 -51.37 -10.48 -0.61
N VAL A 803 -52.61 -10.00 -0.69
CA VAL A 803 -53.15 -9.31 -1.88
C VAL A 803 -52.94 -7.81 -1.75
N LEU A 804 -52.40 -7.18 -2.80
CA LEU A 804 -52.41 -5.73 -3.00
C LEU A 804 -52.71 -5.40 -4.46
N GLY A 805 -53.82 -4.70 -4.70
CA GLY A 805 -54.25 -4.37 -6.05
C GLY A 805 -54.51 -5.63 -6.86
N LYS A 806 -53.84 -5.81 -8.00
CA LYS A 806 -53.92 -7.01 -8.86
C LYS A 806 -52.74 -7.96 -8.70
N ARG A 807 -52.12 -7.94 -7.54
CA ARG A 807 -50.88 -8.66 -7.25
C ARG A 807 -51.00 -9.43 -5.94
N ILE A 808 -50.41 -10.62 -5.93
CA ILE A 808 -50.28 -11.46 -4.74
C ILE A 808 -48.80 -11.55 -4.39
N PHE A 809 -48.45 -11.16 -3.18
CA PHE A 809 -47.09 -11.19 -2.66
C PHE A 809 -46.94 -12.42 -1.77
N PHE A 810 -45.78 -13.10 -1.82
CA PHE A 810 -45.50 -14.21 -0.91
C PHE A 810 -44.29 -13.89 -0.03
N ALA A 811 -44.38 -14.26 1.24
CA ALA A 811 -43.39 -14.03 2.28
C ALA A 811 -42.23 -15.05 2.18
N PRO A 812 -40.97 -14.66 2.00
CA PRO A 812 -39.87 -15.61 2.01
C PRO A 812 -39.53 -16.09 3.43
N THR A 813 -39.38 -17.41 3.59
CA THR A 813 -38.96 -18.04 4.85
C THR A 813 -37.55 -18.61 4.68
N GLU A 814 -36.55 -17.95 5.28
CA GLU A 814 -35.11 -18.31 5.29
C GLU A 814 -34.36 -18.14 3.95
N ASP A 815 -33.13 -17.58 4.02
CA ASP A 815 -32.07 -17.48 2.98
C ASP A 815 -32.42 -16.96 1.57
N LEU A 816 -33.64 -16.47 1.36
CA LEU A 816 -34.08 -15.91 0.08
C LEU A 816 -34.23 -14.39 0.17
N ASP A 817 -33.37 -13.67 -0.55
CA ASP A 817 -33.41 -12.20 -0.63
C ASP A 817 -34.50 -11.63 -1.54
N MET A 818 -35.37 -12.50 -2.05
CA MET A 818 -36.38 -12.14 -3.05
C MET A 818 -37.79 -12.30 -2.52
N VAL A 819 -38.63 -11.29 -2.77
CA VAL A 819 -40.06 -11.32 -2.54
C VAL A 819 -40.78 -11.63 -3.84
N PRO A 820 -41.35 -12.83 -4.01
CA PRO A 820 -42.14 -13.18 -5.18
C PRO A 820 -43.47 -12.41 -5.23
N VAL A 821 -43.83 -11.99 -6.44
CA VAL A 821 -45.05 -11.24 -6.73
C VAL A 821 -45.74 -11.87 -7.93
N LEU A 822 -46.92 -12.45 -7.71
CA LEU A 822 -47.78 -12.98 -8.78
C LEU A 822 -48.69 -11.87 -9.28
N GLU A 823 -48.52 -11.50 -10.55
CA GLU A 823 -49.46 -10.65 -11.26
C GLU A 823 -50.62 -11.50 -11.75
N THR A 824 -51.83 -11.27 -11.22
CA THR A 824 -52.95 -12.18 -11.42
C THR A 824 -53.55 -12.08 -12.82
N ASP A 825 -53.49 -10.90 -13.44
CA ASP A 825 -53.98 -10.66 -14.81
C ASP A 825 -53.15 -11.43 -15.85
N THR A 826 -51.81 -11.47 -15.65
CA THR A 826 -50.88 -12.11 -16.60
C THR A 826 -50.48 -13.52 -16.18
N GLN A 827 -50.77 -13.90 -14.92
CA GLN A 827 -50.28 -15.11 -14.25
C GLN A 827 -48.75 -15.23 -14.28
N LYS A 828 -48.05 -14.10 -14.39
CA LYS A 828 -46.59 -14.04 -14.38
C LYS A 828 -46.09 -13.78 -12.96
N LEU A 829 -45.03 -14.49 -12.60
CA LEU A 829 -44.32 -14.27 -11.36
C LEU A 829 -43.14 -13.32 -11.59
N LYS A 830 -43.03 -12.30 -10.75
CA LYS A 830 -41.91 -11.37 -10.66
C LYS A 830 -41.22 -11.54 -9.31
N TYR A 831 -39.97 -11.09 -9.21
CA TYR A 831 -39.17 -11.15 -7.99
C TYR A 831 -38.66 -9.76 -7.66
N LEU A 832 -38.99 -9.28 -6.46
CA LEU A 832 -38.44 -8.04 -5.93
C LEU A 832 -37.22 -8.38 -5.06
N VAL A 833 -36.06 -7.86 -5.42
CA VAL A 833 -34.85 -7.94 -4.58
C VAL A 833 -35.02 -6.93 -3.45
N ALA A 834 -34.86 -7.36 -2.20
CA ALA A 834 -35.21 -6.52 -1.04
C ALA A 834 -34.47 -5.17 -0.97
N GLU A 835 -33.31 -5.02 -1.61
CA GLU A 835 -32.59 -3.74 -1.73
C GLU A 835 -33.33 -2.68 -2.55
N SER A 836 -34.21 -3.10 -3.47
CA SER A 836 -34.98 -2.20 -4.35
C SER A 836 -36.26 -1.64 -3.72
N LEU A 837 -36.58 -2.03 -2.48
CA LEU A 837 -37.68 -1.43 -1.73
C LEU A 837 -37.14 -0.33 -0.82
N GLU A 838 -37.52 0.92 -1.11
CA GLU A 838 -37.27 2.08 -0.25
C GLU A 838 -38.09 1.96 1.05
N LEU A 839 -37.61 1.13 1.98
CA LEU A 839 -38.04 1.17 3.36
C LEU A 839 -37.30 2.32 4.06
N PRO A 840 -37.97 3.15 4.88
CA PRO A 840 -37.31 4.15 5.71
C PRO A 840 -36.16 3.51 6.50
N GLN A 841 -35.00 4.17 6.60
CA GLN A 841 -33.78 3.60 7.21
C GLN A 841 -34.01 2.98 8.61
N ASN A 842 -35.00 3.51 9.34
CA ASN A 842 -35.40 3.07 10.67
C ASN A 842 -36.05 1.66 10.67
N PHE A 843 -36.67 1.25 9.57
CA PHE A 843 -37.22 -0.08 9.36
C PHE A 843 -36.14 -1.12 9.03
N LYS A 844 -35.10 -0.72 8.27
CA LYS A 844 -33.98 -1.62 7.92
C LYS A 844 -33.20 -2.08 9.15
N ASN A 845 -33.26 -1.32 10.24
CA ASN A 845 -32.49 -1.55 11.47
C ASN A 845 -33.19 -2.44 12.51
N GLN A 846 -34.46 -2.85 12.31
CA GLN A 846 -35.26 -3.53 13.35
C GLN A 846 -35.57 -5.01 13.07
N PHE A 847 -35.30 -5.53 11.87
CA PHE A 847 -35.64 -6.91 11.49
C PHE A 847 -34.39 -7.71 11.10
N SER A 848 -34.13 -8.82 11.78
CA SER A 848 -33.04 -9.73 11.42
C SER A 848 -33.40 -10.52 10.15
N ALA A 849 -32.38 -10.90 9.37
CA ALA A 849 -32.51 -11.52 8.05
C ALA A 849 -33.20 -12.91 8.01
N ALA A 850 -33.69 -13.45 9.13
CA ALA A 850 -34.10 -14.85 9.19
C ALA A 850 -35.51 -15.15 8.65
N GLN A 851 -36.49 -14.23 8.74
CA GLN A 851 -37.88 -14.49 8.31
C GLN A 851 -38.52 -13.17 7.87
N ARG A 852 -39.22 -13.09 6.72
CA ARG A 852 -39.87 -11.86 6.18
C ARG A 852 -41.34 -12.15 5.89
N THR A 853 -42.30 -11.26 6.18
CA THR A 853 -43.70 -11.32 5.65
C THR A 853 -44.04 -10.04 4.94
N VAL A 854 -44.90 -10.09 3.91
CA VAL A 854 -45.35 -8.91 3.17
C VAL A 854 -46.67 -8.37 3.75
N VAL A 855 -46.71 -7.06 3.97
CA VAL A 855 -47.88 -6.25 4.36
C VAL A 855 -47.91 -5.05 3.41
N ALA A 856 -49.06 -4.66 2.88
CA ALA A 856 -49.12 -3.55 1.93
C ALA A 856 -50.16 -2.51 2.33
N VAL A 857 -49.86 -1.21 2.39
CA VAL A 857 -50.90 -0.19 2.59
C VAL A 857 -50.63 1.04 1.73
N ASP A 858 -51.42 1.20 0.67
CA ASP A 858 -52.37 2.31 0.48
C ASP A 858 -53.34 1.97 -0.67
N ASN A 859 -54.41 1.27 -0.27
CA ASN A 859 -55.67 0.96 -0.98
C ASN A 859 -55.69 -0.16 -2.03
N THR A 860 -55.66 -1.44 -1.67
CA THR A 860 -56.52 -2.08 -0.65
C THR A 860 -55.96 -3.47 -0.31
N LEU A 861 -55.84 -3.77 0.98
CA LEU A 861 -55.55 -5.11 1.52
C LEU A 861 -56.84 -5.90 1.65
N GLN A 862 -56.94 -7.02 0.94
CA GLN A 862 -57.81 -8.11 1.35
C GLN A 862 -56.93 -9.16 2.00
N PHE A 863 -56.99 -9.25 3.33
CA PHE A 863 -56.51 -10.41 4.04
C PHE A 863 -57.67 -11.38 4.23
N SER A 864 -57.43 -12.65 3.93
CA SER A 864 -58.31 -13.73 4.38
C SER A 864 -58.33 -13.75 5.92
N PRO A 865 -59.47 -13.98 6.59
CA PRO A 865 -59.52 -14.04 8.05
C PRO A 865 -58.70 -15.23 8.57
N GLY A 866 -57.48 -14.96 9.05
CA GLY A 866 -56.66 -15.91 9.82
C GLY A 866 -55.18 -15.92 9.43
N LEU A 867 -54.47 -14.83 9.72
CA LEU A 867 -53.06 -14.64 9.37
C LEU A 867 -52.09 -15.20 10.42
N ASN A 868 -51.11 -15.97 9.95
CA ASN A 868 -49.89 -16.34 10.67
C ASN A 868 -48.66 -15.82 9.91
N ALA A 869 -48.28 -14.57 10.16
CA ALA A 869 -47.17 -13.88 9.49
C ALA A 869 -45.92 -13.78 10.37
N ASN A 870 -44.80 -14.39 9.97
CA ASN A 870 -43.58 -14.52 10.78
C ASN A 870 -42.54 -13.37 10.65
N ALA A 871 -42.92 -12.16 10.24
CA ALA A 871 -42.13 -10.89 10.24
C ALA A 871 -42.88 -9.77 9.47
N ILE A 872 -42.43 -8.51 9.41
CA ILE A 872 -43.15 -7.41 8.73
C ILE A 872 -42.30 -6.80 7.60
N MET A 873 -42.88 -6.64 6.42
CA MET A 873 -42.39 -5.83 5.31
C MET A 873 -43.55 -4.99 4.82
N VAL A 874 -43.56 -3.70 5.17
CA VAL A 874 -44.58 -2.75 4.73
C VAL A 874 -44.19 -2.21 3.36
N VAL A 875 -44.97 -2.53 2.34
CA VAL A 875 -44.81 -1.93 1.01
C VAL A 875 -45.74 -0.71 0.93
N ASN A 876 -45.15 0.48 1.03
CA ASN A 876 -45.83 1.75 0.74
C ASN A 876 -45.64 2.05 -0.75
N VAL A 877 -46.70 1.86 -1.56
CA VAL A 877 -46.67 2.15 -3.00
C VAL A 877 -47.38 3.47 -3.26
N SER A 878 -46.84 4.56 -2.71
CA SER A 878 -47.25 5.92 -3.07
C SER A 878 -46.48 6.48 -4.28
N ALA A 879 -45.42 5.78 -4.74
CA ALA A 879 -44.74 6.09 -5.99
C ALA A 879 -45.28 5.18 -7.11
N GLY A 880 -45.88 5.81 -8.14
CA GLY A 880 -46.33 5.09 -9.34
C GLY A 880 -45.19 4.32 -9.98
N PHE A 881 -45.38 3.01 -10.14
CA PHE A 881 -44.60 2.21 -11.08
C PHE A 881 -45.18 2.50 -12.48
N GLU A 882 -44.59 3.46 -13.20
CA GLU A 882 -44.73 3.50 -14.66
C GLU A 882 -43.75 2.48 -15.26
N ASP A 883 -44.31 1.54 -16.04
CA ASP A 883 -43.76 0.42 -16.82
C ASP A 883 -42.36 -0.17 -16.52
#